data_AF-A0A1M6IV72-F1
#
_entry.id   AF-A0A1M6IV72-F1
#
_cell.length_a   1.000
_cell.length_b   1.000
_cell.length_c   1.000
_cell.angle_alpha   90.00
_cell.angle_beta   90.00
_cell.angle_gamma   90.00
#
_symmetry.space_group_name_H-M   'P 1'
#
loop_
_entity.id
_entity.type
_entity.pdbx_description
1 polymer ?
#
loop_
_entity_poly.entity_id
_entity_poly.type
_entity_poly.pdbx_seq_one_letter_code
_entity_poly.pdbx_strand_id
1 'polypeptide(L)'
;MNYSNLLITTEKAQEIALEVFNIQGKAKPLPGEIDFNFKIDSKEGTAYILKVSRPGEDENYLDFQQQLLQYAAKHGKDIISPRVITDMEGNPISEIKDDYGQLRKVRLLSWISGRVWSGVNPQLDDLRYSLGEHCGRLTQALQGFDHPEAHREFVWDVAQGHWTTGHLHLFEGKEKEIVSYYQELFLKAQPSYSQLRKAVVHNDANDNNVIVSEELLAPKVVSAIDFGDAVYTQIINDLAVACAYTIMHHNDPLEAALPIVQGYHREFALEEGELEYLYMAIAMRLVISVTKSAINKIEEPDNTYLLISEKPAWEVLKKWRRINADFAHYSFREACGYSAHPKEEQFSQWTKKNVFSLEQLFPSIGANEIHGVDLSVSSTWMGHEKDFNDLDYFQYKINKLQGEHPTKILAGGYLEPRPIYTTSSYDKIGNKGRESRSIHLGVDFWLPAETPVHALFDGEVVCAVNNAGDKEYGGMVILKHQEGALEFYSLYGHLSVATATRHTMGSHLKAGELIGTLGNASENGNWVPHLHFQLMLSLFDFTDDYPGVAYFNQRAVWASICPDPNLLFQSKALAEDTSLSNDDIIAYRKKHLGKSLSLQYKVPIKMVRGAGQYLMDQYGRKYLDTVNNVAHVGHEHPAVVTAGQEQMALINTNSRYLHENINELAKELLETLPPELSVLHFVNSGSEANELAIRMVKAATGERDIIASEVGYHGNSNMCIDISSYKFDGKGGQGAPEHTHIFPLPDAFRGKYRGDHTADKYAGEVKKQLEKIQAKGRNVGAFIIEPIISCGGQIELPEGFLNQAYQIVREAGGLCISDEVQVGCGRMGKTFWGFQLHNVIPDIVTIGKPLGNGHPLAAVACTPEVAEKFANGMEYFNTFGGNPVSCAIGAAVLRVVKREKLQENALKVGEFLKEELRQLAAEFPIIGDVRGQGLFLGIELVTANMEPLGEQTDYLANRMKDHGILMSTDGPDHNVLKIKPPIVFTKENAEELVVYLRKILAEDFMQL
;
A
#
# COMPACT_ATOMS: atom_id res chain seq x y z
N MET A 1 1.80 -47.46 -28.62
CA MET A 1 0.37 -47.71 -28.34
C MET A 1 -0.38 -46.41 -28.52
N ASN A 2 -1.63 -46.43 -29.00
CA ASN A 2 -2.46 -45.22 -29.05
C ASN A 2 -2.76 -44.78 -27.61
N TYR A 3 -2.54 -43.51 -27.26
CA TYR A 3 -2.73 -42.96 -25.91
C TYR A 3 -4.17 -43.19 -25.41
N SER A 4 -5.15 -43.20 -26.32
CA SER A 4 -6.55 -43.54 -26.03
C SER A 4 -6.73 -44.94 -25.41
N ASN A 5 -5.82 -45.88 -25.69
CA ASN A 5 -5.90 -47.27 -25.20
C ASN A 5 -5.21 -47.44 -23.84
N LEU A 6 -4.62 -46.38 -23.28
CA LEU A 6 -3.98 -46.37 -21.96
C LEU A 6 -4.85 -45.70 -20.89
N LEU A 7 -5.87 -44.93 -21.30
CA LEU A 7 -6.74 -44.19 -20.40
C LEU A 7 -7.62 -45.11 -19.56
N ILE A 8 -7.71 -44.82 -18.27
CA ILE A 8 -8.67 -45.44 -17.35
C ILE A 8 -9.93 -44.57 -17.32
N THR A 9 -11.10 -45.17 -17.51
CA THR A 9 -12.37 -44.44 -17.43
C THR A 9 -12.76 -44.17 -15.97
N THR A 10 -13.65 -43.20 -15.75
CA THR A 10 -14.20 -42.93 -14.42
C THR A 10 -14.98 -44.11 -13.86
N GLU A 11 -15.66 -44.87 -14.71
CA GLU A 11 -16.38 -46.08 -14.33
C GLU A 11 -15.39 -47.13 -13.86
N LYS A 12 -14.30 -47.32 -14.61
CA LYS A 12 -13.27 -48.29 -14.23
C LYS A 12 -12.57 -47.91 -12.92
N ALA A 13 -12.31 -46.62 -12.70
CA ALA A 13 -11.78 -46.13 -11.43
C ALA A 13 -12.72 -46.41 -10.25
N GLN A 14 -14.04 -46.32 -10.45
CA GLN A 14 -15.04 -46.69 -9.42
C GLN A 14 -15.06 -48.19 -9.14
N GLU A 15 -14.96 -49.02 -10.19
CA GLU A 15 -14.82 -50.47 -10.04
C GLU A 15 -13.58 -50.82 -9.22
N ILE A 16 -12.42 -50.25 -9.57
CA ILE A 16 -11.16 -50.47 -8.85
C ILE A 16 -11.28 -50.07 -7.38
N ALA A 17 -11.83 -48.89 -7.09
CA ALA A 17 -12.00 -48.43 -5.71
C ALA A 17 -12.88 -49.40 -4.89
N LEU A 18 -13.92 -49.96 -5.50
CA LEU A 18 -14.81 -50.92 -4.85
C LEU A 18 -14.17 -52.31 -4.70
N GLU A 19 -13.59 -52.84 -5.77
CA GLU A 19 -13.10 -54.22 -5.83
C GLU A 19 -11.78 -54.43 -5.09
N VAL A 20 -10.93 -53.40 -5.01
CA VAL A 20 -9.61 -53.48 -4.36
C VAL A 20 -9.66 -52.94 -2.94
N PHE A 21 -10.33 -51.80 -2.73
CA PHE A 21 -10.31 -51.07 -1.46
C PHE A 21 -11.63 -51.11 -0.68
N ASN A 22 -12.68 -51.74 -1.23
CA ASN A 22 -14.03 -51.75 -0.66
C ASN A 22 -14.64 -50.34 -0.47
N ILE A 23 -14.30 -49.40 -1.35
CA ILE A 23 -14.78 -48.01 -1.30
C ILE A 23 -15.76 -47.76 -2.43
N GLN A 24 -17.02 -47.57 -2.05
CA GLN A 24 -18.06 -47.18 -2.99
C GLN A 24 -18.17 -45.64 -3.08
N GLY A 25 -17.80 -45.07 -4.22
CA GLY A 25 -17.82 -43.62 -4.43
C GLY A 25 -17.96 -43.23 -5.90
N LYS A 26 -18.10 -41.92 -6.16
CA LYS A 26 -18.03 -41.36 -7.52
C LYS A 26 -16.60 -40.93 -7.83
N ALA A 27 -16.11 -41.31 -9.00
CA ALA A 27 -14.79 -40.90 -9.48
C ALA A 27 -14.86 -39.63 -10.33
N LYS A 28 -13.94 -38.69 -10.09
CA LYS A 28 -13.67 -37.54 -10.96
C LYS A 28 -12.19 -37.55 -11.36
N PRO A 29 -11.84 -37.43 -12.65
CA PRO A 29 -10.44 -37.39 -13.06
C PRO A 29 -9.77 -36.12 -12.53
N LEU A 30 -8.50 -36.25 -12.16
CA LEU A 30 -7.61 -35.17 -11.76
C LEU A 30 -6.44 -35.09 -12.75
N PRO A 31 -5.84 -33.90 -12.93
CA PRO A 31 -4.61 -33.76 -13.72
C PRO A 31 -3.49 -34.66 -13.18
N GLY A 32 -2.61 -35.11 -14.07
CA GLY A 32 -1.43 -35.91 -13.73
C GLY A 32 -0.54 -36.09 -14.95
N GLU A 33 0.78 -36.05 -14.75
CA GLU A 33 1.78 -36.22 -15.81
C GLU A 33 2.00 -37.71 -16.14
N ILE A 34 2.22 -38.53 -15.11
CA ILE A 34 2.58 -39.95 -15.25
C ILE A 34 1.38 -40.86 -14.93
N ASP A 35 0.85 -40.76 -13.71
CA ASP A 35 -0.29 -41.55 -13.21
C ASP A 35 -1.64 -41.01 -13.70
N PHE A 36 -2.62 -41.90 -13.83
CA PHE A 36 -4.02 -41.52 -13.95
C PHE A 36 -4.63 -41.34 -12.56
N ASN A 37 -4.90 -40.08 -12.19
CA ASN A 37 -5.37 -39.69 -10.87
C ASN A 37 -6.89 -39.51 -10.87
N PHE A 38 -7.57 -40.04 -9.84
CA PHE A 38 -9.01 -39.87 -9.66
C PHE A 38 -9.34 -39.49 -8.22
N LYS A 39 -10.14 -38.43 -8.04
CA LYS A 39 -10.80 -38.18 -6.76
C LYS A 39 -11.98 -39.14 -6.62
N ILE A 40 -12.01 -39.94 -5.55
CA ILE A 40 -13.12 -40.82 -5.21
C ILE A 40 -13.89 -40.19 -4.05
N ASP A 41 -15.09 -39.66 -4.32
CA ASP A 41 -16.01 -39.17 -3.29
C ASP A 41 -16.85 -40.35 -2.77
N SER A 42 -16.50 -40.89 -1.59
CA SER A 42 -17.21 -42.04 -0.98
C SER A 42 -18.61 -41.66 -0.52
N LYS A 43 -19.53 -42.63 -0.54
CA LYS A 43 -20.86 -42.49 0.05
C LYS A 43 -20.85 -42.17 1.56
N GLU A 44 -19.76 -42.50 2.25
CA GLU A 44 -19.57 -42.24 3.68
C GLU A 44 -19.11 -40.80 3.98
N GLY A 45 -18.98 -39.94 2.96
CA GLY A 45 -18.60 -38.54 3.11
C GLY A 45 -17.07 -38.30 3.21
N THR A 46 -16.26 -39.36 3.13
CA THR A 46 -14.79 -39.26 3.02
C THR A 46 -14.37 -39.26 1.55
N ALA A 47 -13.33 -38.51 1.20
CA ALA A 47 -12.76 -38.52 -0.15
C ALA A 47 -11.37 -39.17 -0.17
N TYR A 48 -11.00 -39.71 -1.32
CA TYR A 48 -9.71 -40.37 -1.56
C TYR A 48 -9.13 -39.96 -2.92
N ILE A 49 -7.83 -40.20 -3.10
CA ILE A 49 -7.15 -40.12 -4.39
C ILE A 49 -6.75 -41.54 -4.79
N LEU A 50 -7.39 -42.06 -5.84
CA LEU A 50 -6.99 -43.29 -6.49
C LEU A 50 -5.96 -42.95 -7.58
N LYS A 51 -4.75 -43.48 -7.46
CA LYS A 51 -3.71 -43.39 -8.49
C LYS A 51 -3.59 -44.73 -9.22
N VAL A 52 -3.70 -44.70 -10.55
CA VAL A 52 -3.51 -45.89 -11.41
C VAL A 52 -2.31 -45.68 -12.32
N SER A 53 -1.30 -46.54 -12.18
CA SER A 53 -0.05 -46.43 -12.93
C SER A 53 -0.21 -46.78 -14.41
N ARG A 54 0.78 -46.38 -15.22
CA ARG A 54 0.93 -46.90 -16.58
C ARG A 54 1.38 -48.39 -16.54
N PRO A 55 1.19 -49.15 -17.62
CA PRO A 55 1.68 -50.52 -17.70
C PRO A 55 3.21 -50.54 -17.64
N GLY A 56 3.78 -51.43 -16.83
CA GLY A 56 5.23 -51.58 -16.69
C GLY A 56 5.92 -50.55 -15.78
N GLU A 57 5.16 -49.83 -14.96
CA GLU A 57 5.70 -48.89 -13.97
C GLU A 57 6.64 -49.59 -12.96
N ASP A 58 7.74 -48.92 -12.60
CA ASP A 58 8.74 -49.45 -11.67
C ASP A 58 8.16 -49.63 -10.26
N GLU A 59 8.27 -50.84 -9.73
CA GLU A 59 7.80 -51.17 -8.38
C GLU A 59 8.54 -50.42 -7.30
N ASN A 60 9.86 -50.26 -7.44
CA ASN A 60 10.69 -49.64 -6.41
C ASN A 60 10.33 -48.17 -6.24
N TYR A 61 9.96 -47.49 -7.34
CA TYR A 61 9.51 -46.10 -7.31
C TYR A 61 8.15 -45.92 -6.63
N LEU A 62 7.24 -46.86 -6.84
CA LEU A 62 5.94 -46.84 -6.18
C LEU A 62 6.07 -47.17 -4.68
N ASP A 63 6.93 -48.14 -4.33
CA ASP A 63 7.27 -48.51 -2.96
C ASP A 63 7.91 -47.32 -2.21
N PHE A 64 8.87 -46.64 -2.84
CA PHE A 64 9.47 -45.39 -2.34
C PHE A 64 8.40 -44.37 -1.93
N GLN A 65 7.45 -44.07 -2.82
CA GLN A 65 6.38 -43.12 -2.53
C GLN A 65 5.51 -43.57 -1.36
N GLN A 66 5.18 -44.86 -1.26
CA GLN A 66 4.35 -45.38 -0.15
C GLN A 66 5.10 -45.31 1.18
N GLN A 67 6.36 -45.75 1.22
CA GLN A 67 7.19 -45.71 2.43
C GLN A 67 7.44 -44.28 2.89
N LEU A 68 7.67 -43.35 1.95
CA LEU A 68 7.86 -41.92 2.25
C LEU A 68 6.60 -41.31 2.90
N LEU A 69 5.41 -41.57 2.34
CA LEU A 69 4.15 -41.08 2.91
C LEU A 69 3.86 -41.68 4.28
N GLN A 70 4.13 -42.97 4.47
CA GLN A 70 4.00 -43.63 5.78
C GLN A 70 5.01 -43.07 6.79
N TYR A 71 6.24 -42.80 6.37
CA TYR A 71 7.26 -42.18 7.21
C TYR A 71 6.85 -40.77 7.63
N ALA A 72 6.39 -39.94 6.68
CA ALA A 72 5.89 -38.61 6.93
C ALA A 72 4.67 -38.62 7.88
N ALA A 73 3.73 -39.55 7.68
CA ALA A 73 2.57 -39.68 8.58
C ALA A 73 2.96 -40.11 10.00
N LYS A 74 4.06 -40.85 10.16
CA LYS A 74 4.56 -41.33 11.47
C LYS A 74 5.40 -40.29 12.20
N HIS A 75 6.23 -39.53 11.49
CA HIS A 75 7.21 -38.60 12.08
C HIS A 75 6.81 -37.12 11.95
N GLY A 76 5.86 -36.80 11.08
CA GLY A 76 5.29 -35.46 10.91
C GLY A 76 4.30 -35.13 12.02
N LYS A 77 4.81 -34.59 13.13
CA LYS A 77 3.95 -34.04 14.18
C LYS A 77 3.27 -32.77 13.65
N ASP A 78 1.94 -32.73 13.71
CA ASP A 78 1.11 -31.59 13.27
C ASP A 78 1.21 -31.25 11.76
N ILE A 79 1.73 -32.17 10.94
CA ILE A 79 1.71 -32.08 9.47
C ILE A 79 0.53 -32.87 8.94
N ILE A 80 -0.26 -32.23 8.07
CA ILE A 80 -1.26 -32.90 7.27
C ILE A 80 -0.59 -33.29 5.95
N SER A 81 -0.57 -34.59 5.65
CA SER A 81 -0.07 -35.14 4.39
C SER A 81 -0.99 -36.29 3.93
N PRO A 82 -0.99 -36.63 2.63
CA PRO A 82 -1.75 -37.78 2.13
C PRO A 82 -1.34 -39.07 2.85
N ARG A 83 -2.31 -39.82 3.39
CA ARG A 83 -2.08 -41.09 4.09
C ARG A 83 -2.34 -42.26 3.15
N VAL A 84 -1.47 -43.25 3.20
CA VAL A 84 -1.63 -44.52 2.47
C VAL A 84 -2.83 -45.28 3.02
N ILE A 85 -3.74 -45.67 2.12
CA ILE A 85 -4.89 -46.54 2.42
C ILE A 85 -4.58 -47.90 1.79
N THR A 86 -4.54 -48.94 2.62
CA THR A 86 -4.27 -50.31 2.16
C THR A 86 -5.51 -50.92 1.52
N ASP A 87 -5.29 -51.89 0.63
CA ASP A 87 -6.35 -52.73 0.08
C ASP A 87 -6.98 -53.65 1.15
N MET A 88 -7.96 -54.46 0.73
CA MET A 88 -8.64 -55.43 1.62
C MET A 88 -7.70 -56.53 2.17
N GLU A 89 -6.53 -56.73 1.59
CA GLU A 89 -5.52 -57.70 2.01
C GLU A 89 -4.42 -57.06 2.88
N GLY A 90 -4.43 -55.74 3.04
CA GLY A 90 -3.47 -54.97 3.83
C GLY A 90 -2.25 -54.49 3.04
N ASN A 91 -2.26 -54.59 1.71
CA ASN A 91 -1.15 -54.14 0.87
C ASN A 91 -1.28 -52.64 0.53
N PRO A 92 -0.18 -51.87 0.52
CA PRO A 92 -0.19 -50.46 0.12
C PRO A 92 -0.18 -50.24 -1.41
N ILE A 93 0.16 -51.28 -2.18
CA ILE A 93 0.15 -51.31 -3.64
C ILE A 93 -0.55 -52.60 -4.05
N SER A 94 -1.54 -52.50 -4.94
CA SER A 94 -2.25 -53.67 -5.47
C SER A 94 -2.11 -53.74 -6.98
N GLU A 95 -2.30 -54.93 -7.55
CA GLU A 95 -2.24 -55.15 -8.98
C GLU A 95 -3.62 -55.48 -9.55
N ILE A 96 -3.97 -54.85 -10.68
CA ILE A 96 -5.17 -55.15 -11.43
C ILE A 96 -4.82 -55.43 -12.90
N LYS A 97 -5.75 -56.06 -13.63
CA LYS A 97 -5.71 -56.06 -15.09
C LYS A 97 -6.71 -55.03 -15.61
N ASP A 98 -6.26 -54.14 -16.49
CA ASP A 98 -7.16 -53.22 -17.19
C ASP A 98 -8.02 -53.96 -18.23
N ASP A 99 -8.93 -53.25 -18.88
CA ASP A 99 -9.88 -53.83 -19.85
C ASP A 99 -9.18 -54.39 -21.11
N TYR A 100 -7.88 -54.10 -21.29
CA TYR A 100 -7.02 -54.65 -22.34
C TYR A 100 -6.09 -55.77 -21.84
N GLY A 101 -6.27 -56.22 -20.59
CA GLY A 101 -5.50 -57.29 -19.97
C GLY A 101 -4.08 -56.89 -19.53
N GLN A 102 -3.76 -55.59 -19.52
CA GLN A 102 -2.45 -55.11 -19.09
C GLN A 102 -2.41 -54.96 -17.57
N LEU A 103 -1.29 -55.33 -16.96
CA LEU A 103 -1.08 -55.21 -15.53
C LEU A 103 -0.92 -53.72 -15.16
N ARG A 104 -1.73 -53.25 -14.21
CA ARG A 104 -1.65 -51.91 -13.63
C ARG A 104 -1.43 -52.00 -12.13
N LYS A 105 -0.67 -51.07 -11.59
CA LYS A 105 -0.50 -50.91 -10.14
C LYS A 105 -1.44 -49.80 -9.66
N VAL A 106 -2.15 -50.06 -8.58
CA VAL A 106 -3.13 -49.14 -8.00
C VAL A 106 -2.78 -48.82 -6.56
N ARG A 107 -2.94 -47.54 -6.21
CA ARG A 107 -2.66 -47.00 -4.88
C ARG A 107 -3.78 -46.07 -4.48
N LEU A 108 -4.11 -46.04 -3.20
CA LEU A 108 -5.16 -45.19 -2.68
C LEU A 108 -4.61 -44.33 -1.54
N LEU A 109 -4.82 -43.01 -1.62
CA LEU A 109 -4.40 -42.05 -0.62
C LEU A 109 -5.60 -41.30 -0.04
N SER A 110 -5.50 -40.84 1.21
CA SER A 110 -6.50 -39.94 1.80
C SER A 110 -6.55 -38.60 1.04
N TRP A 111 -7.75 -38.06 0.82
CA TRP A 111 -7.93 -36.71 0.25
C TRP A 111 -7.60 -35.62 1.27
N ILE A 112 -6.93 -34.55 0.81
CA ILE A 112 -6.75 -33.32 1.57
C ILE A 112 -7.65 -32.25 0.98
N SER A 113 -8.57 -31.72 1.78
CA SER A 113 -9.50 -30.66 1.35
C SER A 113 -8.85 -29.28 1.47
N GLY A 114 -9.15 -28.42 0.50
CA GLY A 114 -8.71 -27.04 0.45
C GLY A 114 -8.65 -26.52 -0.99
N ARG A 115 -8.13 -25.31 -1.11
CA ARG A 115 -7.92 -24.58 -2.36
C ARG A 115 -6.47 -24.76 -2.81
N VAL A 116 -6.22 -24.84 -4.10
CA VAL A 116 -4.85 -24.92 -4.63
C VAL A 116 -4.24 -23.51 -4.65
N TRP A 117 -2.97 -23.36 -4.26
CA TRP A 117 -2.28 -22.07 -4.17
C TRP A 117 -2.45 -21.19 -5.42
N SER A 118 -2.30 -21.77 -6.61
CA SER A 118 -2.46 -21.09 -7.91
C SER A 118 -3.85 -20.47 -8.11
N GLY A 119 -4.86 -20.96 -7.41
CA GLY A 119 -6.23 -20.43 -7.41
C GLY A 119 -6.59 -19.54 -6.21
N VAL A 120 -5.63 -19.22 -5.32
CA VAL A 120 -5.88 -18.35 -4.16
C VAL A 120 -5.47 -16.91 -4.49
N ASN A 121 -6.38 -15.96 -4.25
CA ASN A 121 -6.14 -14.53 -4.40
C ASN A 121 -6.74 -13.75 -3.21
N PRO A 122 -5.97 -12.95 -2.46
CA PRO A 122 -4.56 -12.62 -2.64
C PRO A 122 -3.61 -13.58 -1.93
N GLN A 123 -2.38 -13.66 -2.44
CA GLN A 123 -1.26 -14.33 -1.78
C GLN A 123 -0.49 -13.31 -0.94
N LEU A 124 -0.93 -13.05 0.29
CA LEU A 124 -0.30 -12.09 1.19
C LEU A 124 0.90 -12.69 1.96
N ASP A 125 1.67 -11.83 2.63
CA ASP A 125 2.88 -12.21 3.35
C ASP A 125 2.61 -13.29 4.42
N ASP A 126 1.48 -13.22 5.13
CA ASP A 126 1.08 -14.23 6.13
C ASP A 126 0.87 -15.62 5.50
N LEU A 127 0.29 -15.68 4.29
CA LEU A 127 0.10 -16.94 3.58
C LEU A 127 1.45 -17.51 3.11
N ARG A 128 2.34 -16.67 2.56
CA ARG A 128 3.71 -17.05 2.18
C ARG A 128 4.53 -17.51 3.38
N TYR A 129 4.39 -16.85 4.51
CA TYR A 129 5.00 -17.26 5.76
C TYR A 129 4.52 -18.64 6.19
N SER A 130 3.21 -18.89 6.13
CA SER A 130 2.65 -20.22 6.45
C SER A 130 3.12 -21.33 5.51
N LEU A 131 3.39 -21.01 4.23
CA LEU A 131 4.04 -21.94 3.31
C LEU A 131 5.44 -22.30 3.77
N GLY A 132 6.25 -21.29 4.12
CA GLY A 132 7.57 -21.48 4.69
C GLY A 132 7.53 -22.40 5.91
N GLU A 133 6.65 -22.12 6.87
CA GLU A 133 6.46 -22.96 8.06
C GLU A 133 6.12 -24.41 7.69
N HIS A 134 5.21 -24.60 6.74
CA HIS A 134 4.82 -25.95 6.31
C HIS A 134 5.99 -26.71 5.69
N CYS A 135 6.73 -26.10 4.76
CA CYS A 135 7.88 -26.73 4.11
C CYS A 135 9.01 -27.03 5.11
N GLY A 136 9.26 -26.13 6.07
CA GLY A 136 10.24 -26.35 7.15
C GLY A 136 9.86 -27.53 8.04
N ARG A 137 8.59 -27.63 8.47
CA ARG A 137 8.08 -28.79 9.21
C ARG A 137 8.20 -30.07 8.40
N LEU A 138 7.88 -30.03 7.11
CA LEU A 138 7.98 -31.20 6.22
C LEU A 138 9.43 -31.68 6.10
N THR A 139 10.37 -30.76 5.86
CA THR A 139 11.81 -31.09 5.86
C THR A 139 12.24 -31.71 7.19
N GLN A 140 11.77 -31.18 8.32
CA GLN A 140 12.04 -31.74 9.65
C GLN A 140 11.48 -33.16 9.81
N ALA A 141 10.25 -33.41 9.33
CA ALA A 141 9.58 -34.69 9.43
C ALA A 141 10.22 -35.78 8.56
N LEU A 142 10.86 -35.40 7.46
CA LEU A 142 11.56 -36.32 6.55
C LEU A 142 13.00 -36.63 6.98
N GLN A 143 13.52 -35.99 8.03
CA GLN A 143 14.85 -36.28 8.53
C GLN A 143 14.99 -37.76 8.90
N GLY A 144 16.05 -38.40 8.41
CA GLY A 144 16.36 -39.80 8.67
C GLY A 144 15.64 -40.81 7.77
N PHE A 145 14.74 -40.37 6.87
CA PHE A 145 14.21 -41.24 5.82
C PHE A 145 15.27 -41.50 4.75
N ASP A 146 15.34 -42.73 4.25
CA ASP A 146 16.22 -43.12 3.15
C ASP A 146 15.61 -44.29 2.37
N HIS A 147 15.91 -44.34 1.07
CA HIS A 147 15.44 -45.37 0.15
C HIS A 147 16.30 -45.35 -1.13
N PRO A 148 16.59 -46.47 -1.80
CA PRO A 148 17.38 -46.48 -3.04
C PRO A 148 16.89 -45.49 -4.11
N GLU A 149 15.58 -45.44 -4.36
CA GLU A 149 14.96 -44.49 -5.31
C GLU A 149 15.01 -43.01 -4.89
N ALA A 150 15.34 -42.71 -3.63
CA ALA A 150 15.62 -41.33 -3.23
C ALA A 150 16.92 -40.80 -3.88
N HIS A 151 17.83 -41.69 -4.30
CA HIS A 151 19.12 -41.35 -4.90
C HIS A 151 19.14 -41.50 -6.42
N ARG A 152 17.97 -41.60 -7.06
CA ARG A 152 17.84 -41.70 -8.52
C ARG A 152 18.33 -40.44 -9.22
N GLU A 153 18.71 -40.57 -10.49
CA GLU A 153 18.89 -39.40 -11.35
C GLU A 153 17.53 -38.75 -11.60
N PHE A 154 17.45 -37.45 -11.35
CA PHE A 154 16.17 -36.73 -11.42
C PHE A 154 16.35 -35.34 -12.01
N VAL A 155 15.76 -35.13 -13.20
CA VAL A 155 15.94 -33.90 -13.99
C VAL A 155 15.39 -32.64 -13.32
N TRP A 156 14.48 -32.81 -12.36
CA TRP A 156 13.88 -31.72 -11.58
C TRP A 156 14.66 -31.40 -10.30
N ASP A 157 15.65 -32.22 -9.92
CA ASP A 157 16.57 -31.91 -8.82
C ASP A 157 17.51 -30.77 -9.25
N VAL A 158 17.48 -29.67 -8.49
CA VAL A 158 18.31 -28.49 -8.71
C VAL A 158 19.80 -28.86 -8.71
N ALA A 159 20.22 -29.81 -7.86
CA ALA A 159 21.60 -30.25 -7.78
C ALA A 159 22.10 -30.96 -9.05
N GLN A 160 21.18 -31.45 -9.87
CA GLN A 160 21.45 -32.14 -11.14
C GLN A 160 21.16 -31.22 -12.35
N GLY A 161 20.85 -29.94 -12.14
CA GLY A 161 20.46 -28.98 -13.18
C GLY A 161 21.48 -28.72 -14.30
N HIS A 162 22.69 -29.29 -14.22
CA HIS A 162 23.73 -29.18 -15.25
C HIS A 162 23.25 -29.65 -16.64
N TRP A 163 22.34 -30.62 -16.71
CA TRP A 163 21.82 -31.14 -17.98
C TRP A 163 21.21 -30.03 -18.86
N THR A 164 20.69 -28.95 -18.26
CA THR A 164 20.09 -27.81 -18.99
C THR A 164 21.08 -27.11 -19.92
N THR A 165 22.39 -27.19 -19.66
CA THR A 165 23.44 -26.58 -20.50
C THR A 165 23.47 -27.17 -21.92
N GLY A 166 23.17 -28.47 -22.07
CA GLY A 166 23.06 -29.13 -23.36
C GLY A 166 21.90 -28.60 -24.23
N HIS A 167 20.94 -27.90 -23.62
CA HIS A 167 19.73 -27.39 -24.24
C HIS A 167 19.73 -25.87 -24.42
N LEU A 168 20.86 -25.19 -24.21
CA LEU A 168 20.96 -23.74 -24.40
C LEU A 168 20.62 -23.28 -25.83
N HIS A 169 20.69 -24.18 -26.80
CA HIS A 169 20.29 -23.95 -28.19
C HIS A 169 18.77 -23.74 -28.38
N LEU A 170 17.94 -24.07 -27.38
CA LEU A 170 16.49 -23.85 -27.42
C LEU A 170 16.09 -22.39 -27.14
N PHE A 171 17.04 -21.56 -26.70
CA PHE A 171 16.80 -20.16 -26.35
C PHE A 171 17.58 -19.22 -27.26
N GLU A 172 17.04 -18.00 -27.44
CA GLU A 172 17.66 -16.95 -28.24
C GLU A 172 17.67 -15.61 -27.49
N GLY A 173 18.50 -14.68 -27.95
CA GLY A 173 18.56 -13.30 -27.42
C GLY A 173 18.72 -13.23 -25.90
N LYS A 174 17.86 -12.41 -25.26
CA LYS A 174 17.89 -12.17 -23.81
C LYS A 174 17.58 -13.41 -22.98
N GLU A 175 16.77 -14.33 -23.50
CA GLU A 175 16.39 -15.55 -22.79
C GLU A 175 17.58 -16.50 -22.66
N LYS A 176 18.35 -16.63 -23.75
CA LYS A 176 19.63 -17.36 -23.74
C LYS A 176 20.65 -16.73 -22.80
N GLU A 177 20.76 -15.41 -22.79
CA GLU A 177 21.67 -14.68 -21.90
C GLU A 177 21.36 -14.95 -20.42
N ILE A 178 20.09 -14.86 -20.03
CA ILE A 178 19.65 -15.11 -18.65
C ILE A 178 19.90 -16.56 -18.24
N VAL A 179 19.56 -17.52 -19.10
CA VAL A 179 19.77 -18.95 -18.81
C VAL A 179 21.27 -19.26 -18.69
N SER A 180 22.10 -18.80 -19.64
CA SER A 180 23.55 -19.00 -19.61
C SER A 180 24.16 -18.43 -18.34
N TYR A 181 23.75 -17.22 -17.92
CA TYR A 181 24.24 -16.58 -16.70
C TYR A 181 24.03 -17.46 -15.46
N TYR A 182 22.82 -17.99 -15.26
CA TYR A 182 22.54 -18.84 -14.09
C TYR A 182 23.19 -20.22 -14.19
N GLN A 183 23.31 -20.79 -15.39
CA GLN A 183 24.04 -22.03 -15.61
C GLN A 183 25.53 -21.87 -15.25
N GLU A 184 26.16 -20.76 -15.66
CA GLU A 184 27.55 -20.44 -15.32
C GLU A 184 27.73 -20.20 -13.82
N LEU A 185 26.80 -19.46 -13.19
CA LEU A 185 26.79 -19.25 -11.75
C LEU A 185 26.70 -20.58 -10.99
N PHE A 186 25.81 -21.48 -11.42
CA PHE A 186 25.65 -22.81 -10.87
C PHE A 186 26.91 -23.67 -11.00
N LEU A 187 27.49 -23.71 -12.20
CA LEU A 187 28.75 -24.45 -12.44
C LEU A 187 29.90 -23.95 -11.57
N LYS A 188 30.00 -22.64 -11.36
CA LYS A 188 31.01 -22.03 -10.49
C LYS A 188 30.80 -22.37 -9.02
N ALA A 189 29.55 -22.42 -8.57
CA ALA A 189 29.18 -22.71 -7.18
C ALA A 189 29.29 -24.21 -6.81
N GLN A 190 29.22 -25.10 -7.79
CA GLN A 190 29.08 -26.54 -7.58
C GLN A 190 30.08 -27.18 -6.60
N PRO A 191 31.39 -26.84 -6.59
CA PRO A 191 32.34 -27.42 -5.64
C PRO A 191 31.93 -27.22 -4.18
N SER A 192 31.51 -26.00 -3.81
CA SER A 192 31.10 -25.66 -2.44
C SER A 192 29.65 -26.06 -2.16
N TYR A 193 28.76 -25.84 -3.11
CA TYR A 193 27.34 -26.21 -3.01
C TYR A 193 27.14 -27.73 -2.83
N SER A 194 28.00 -28.55 -3.43
CA SER A 194 27.99 -30.01 -3.25
C SER A 194 28.24 -30.48 -1.81
N GLN A 195 28.85 -29.63 -0.97
CA GLN A 195 29.22 -29.92 0.42
C GLN A 195 28.14 -29.52 1.43
N LEU A 196 27.06 -28.83 0.99
CA LEU A 196 25.95 -28.47 1.87
C LEU A 196 25.24 -29.73 2.40
N ARG A 197 24.51 -29.57 3.50
CA ARG A 197 23.73 -30.65 4.12
C ARG A 197 22.72 -31.23 3.14
N LYS A 198 22.59 -32.55 3.16
CA LYS A 198 21.65 -33.29 2.33
C LYS A 198 20.67 -34.09 3.17
N ALA A 199 19.46 -34.22 2.66
CA ALA A 199 18.43 -35.11 3.19
C ALA A 199 17.47 -35.47 2.06
N VAL A 200 16.59 -36.44 2.29
CA VAL A 200 15.40 -36.60 1.44
C VAL A 200 14.48 -35.41 1.72
N VAL A 201 14.18 -34.64 0.69
CA VAL A 201 13.26 -33.49 0.75
C VAL A 201 12.06 -33.71 -0.17
N HIS A 202 11.00 -32.90 -0.01
CA HIS A 202 9.78 -33.01 -0.82
C HIS A 202 10.01 -32.63 -2.28
N ASN A 203 10.79 -31.57 -2.51
CA ASN A 203 11.29 -31.12 -3.81
C ASN A 203 10.20 -30.69 -4.83
N ASP A 204 8.94 -30.47 -4.39
CA ASP A 204 7.88 -30.07 -5.31
C ASP A 204 6.74 -29.25 -4.69
N ALA A 205 7.06 -28.38 -3.73
CA ALA A 205 6.11 -27.43 -3.16
C ALA A 205 5.78 -26.28 -4.14
N ASN A 206 5.31 -26.61 -5.34
CA ASN A 206 4.93 -25.67 -6.38
C ASN A 206 3.50 -25.13 -6.19
N ASP A 207 3.12 -24.12 -6.98
CA ASP A 207 1.83 -23.43 -6.91
C ASP A 207 0.60 -24.32 -7.17
N ASN A 208 0.77 -25.51 -7.73
CA ASN A 208 -0.31 -26.46 -7.97
C ASN A 208 -0.33 -27.64 -6.98
N ASN A 209 0.75 -27.82 -6.22
CA ASN A 209 0.91 -28.89 -5.23
C ASN A 209 0.86 -28.39 -3.78
N VAL A 210 0.51 -27.11 -3.57
CA VAL A 210 0.25 -26.55 -2.24
C VAL A 210 -1.25 -26.36 -2.03
N ILE A 211 -1.77 -27.00 -0.99
CA ILE A 211 -3.17 -26.89 -0.55
C ILE A 211 -3.28 -25.86 0.57
N VAL A 212 -4.21 -24.93 0.40
CA VAL A 212 -4.52 -23.80 1.25
C VAL A 212 -5.91 -23.99 1.85
N SER A 213 -6.14 -23.49 3.06
CA SER A 213 -7.44 -23.55 3.73
C SER A 213 -8.57 -22.88 2.93
N GLU A 214 -9.81 -23.29 3.19
CA GLU A 214 -11.01 -22.67 2.62
C GLU A 214 -11.28 -21.25 3.15
N GLU A 215 -10.62 -20.84 4.25
CA GLU A 215 -10.72 -19.47 4.77
C GLU A 215 -10.24 -18.44 3.74
N LEU A 216 -11.05 -17.41 3.48
CA LEU A 216 -10.76 -16.39 2.47
C LEU A 216 -9.97 -15.19 3.01
N LEU A 217 -10.18 -14.80 4.29
CA LEU A 217 -9.58 -13.60 4.89
C LEU A 217 -8.17 -13.83 5.43
N ALA A 218 -7.92 -14.99 6.01
CA ALA A 218 -6.63 -15.36 6.59
C ALA A 218 -6.24 -16.80 6.19
N PRO A 219 -6.16 -17.09 4.88
CA PRO A 219 -5.80 -18.42 4.41
C PRO A 219 -4.44 -18.86 4.94
N LYS A 220 -4.30 -20.16 5.21
CA LYS A 220 -3.03 -20.79 5.59
C LYS A 220 -2.78 -22.03 4.77
N VAL A 221 -1.50 -22.35 4.57
CA VAL A 221 -1.11 -23.63 3.97
C VAL A 221 -1.48 -24.78 4.90
N VAL A 222 -2.17 -25.77 4.33
CA VAL A 222 -2.64 -26.99 5.00
C VAL A 222 -1.67 -28.14 4.73
N SER A 223 -1.30 -28.35 3.46
CA SER A 223 -0.50 -29.49 3.00
C SER A 223 0.26 -29.16 1.72
N ALA A 224 1.50 -29.60 1.61
CA ALA A 224 2.09 -29.95 0.32
C ALA A 224 1.60 -31.34 -0.07
N ILE A 225 1.25 -31.52 -1.34
CA ILE A 225 0.82 -32.79 -1.91
C ILE A 225 1.80 -33.22 -3.00
N ASP A 226 1.61 -34.44 -3.48
CA ASP A 226 2.45 -35.12 -4.46
C ASP A 226 3.91 -35.31 -4.04
N PHE A 227 4.24 -36.53 -3.62
CA PHE A 227 5.56 -36.87 -3.05
C PHE A 227 6.43 -37.63 -4.06
N GLY A 228 6.03 -37.68 -5.34
CA GLY A 228 6.77 -38.38 -6.39
C GLY A 228 8.15 -37.78 -6.65
N ASP A 229 8.26 -36.46 -6.52
CA ASP A 229 9.46 -35.68 -6.82
C ASP A 229 10.50 -35.68 -5.70
N ALA A 230 10.17 -36.30 -4.56
CA ALA A 230 11.06 -36.38 -3.42
C ALA A 230 12.39 -37.06 -3.80
N VAL A 231 13.48 -36.49 -3.31
CA VAL A 231 14.85 -36.87 -3.71
C VAL A 231 15.84 -36.52 -2.59
N TYR A 232 16.93 -37.28 -2.49
CA TYR A 232 18.05 -37.00 -1.61
C TYR A 232 18.96 -35.93 -2.24
N THR A 233 18.82 -34.68 -1.79
CA THR A 233 19.52 -33.52 -2.36
C THR A 233 19.89 -32.51 -1.28
N GLN A 234 20.52 -31.38 -1.64
CA GLN A 234 20.79 -30.30 -0.68
C GLN A 234 19.48 -29.77 -0.09
N ILE A 235 19.42 -29.63 1.23
CA ILE A 235 18.19 -29.23 1.94
C ILE A 235 17.65 -27.88 1.42
N ILE A 236 18.55 -26.94 1.11
CA ILE A 236 18.19 -25.61 0.60
C ILE A 236 17.38 -25.65 -0.71
N ASN A 237 17.44 -26.77 -1.46
CA ASN A 237 16.71 -26.92 -2.72
C ASN A 237 15.21 -26.99 -2.49
N ASP A 238 14.76 -27.55 -1.38
CA ASP A 238 13.33 -27.64 -1.04
C ASP A 238 12.71 -26.24 -0.89
N LEU A 239 13.40 -25.36 -0.16
CA LEU A 239 13.03 -23.96 -0.03
C LEU A 239 13.13 -23.21 -1.36
N ALA A 240 14.17 -23.48 -2.15
CA ALA A 240 14.35 -22.87 -3.46
C ALA A 240 13.20 -23.21 -4.41
N VAL A 241 12.71 -24.46 -4.38
CA VAL A 241 11.56 -24.91 -5.16
C VAL A 241 10.29 -24.18 -4.72
N ALA A 242 10.01 -24.13 -3.42
CA ALA A 242 8.85 -23.38 -2.91
C ALA A 242 8.86 -21.92 -3.39
N CYS A 243 9.98 -21.22 -3.18
CA CYS A 243 10.16 -19.84 -3.61
C CYS A 243 9.99 -19.67 -5.14
N ALA A 244 10.53 -20.56 -5.97
CA ALA A 244 10.51 -20.40 -7.42
C ALA A 244 9.09 -20.23 -8.01
N TYR A 245 8.11 -20.96 -7.48
CA TYR A 245 6.74 -20.91 -7.99
C TYR A 245 5.87 -19.88 -7.25
N THR A 246 6.03 -19.73 -5.93
CA THR A 246 5.10 -18.91 -5.14
C THR A 246 5.47 -17.43 -5.05
N ILE A 247 6.53 -17.00 -5.74
CA ILE A 247 6.88 -15.58 -5.97
C ILE A 247 6.46 -15.08 -7.36
N MET A 248 5.83 -15.92 -8.17
CA MET A 248 5.27 -15.54 -9.48
C MET A 248 4.20 -14.46 -9.33
N HIS A 249 3.98 -13.67 -10.38
CA HIS A 249 2.98 -12.57 -10.44
C HIS A 249 3.21 -11.38 -9.48
N HIS A 250 4.35 -11.33 -8.80
CA HIS A 250 4.73 -10.22 -7.92
C HIS A 250 5.66 -9.21 -8.61
N ASN A 251 5.57 -7.94 -8.22
CA ASN A 251 6.40 -6.86 -8.77
C ASN A 251 7.84 -7.00 -8.26
N ASP A 252 8.01 -7.28 -6.98
CA ASP A 252 9.28 -7.53 -6.32
C ASP A 252 9.34 -8.99 -5.85
N PRO A 253 9.94 -9.91 -6.64
CA PRO A 253 9.98 -11.32 -6.28
C PRO A 253 10.89 -11.61 -5.08
N LEU A 254 11.89 -10.77 -4.80
CA LEU A 254 12.74 -10.94 -3.61
C LEU A 254 11.92 -10.65 -2.37
N GLU A 255 11.20 -9.51 -2.32
CA GLU A 255 10.30 -9.17 -1.22
C GLU A 255 9.24 -10.28 -1.00
N ALA A 256 8.72 -10.88 -2.07
CA ALA A 256 7.78 -12.00 -1.97
C ALA A 256 8.42 -13.30 -1.41
N ALA A 257 9.72 -13.51 -1.60
CA ALA A 257 10.42 -14.69 -1.10
C ALA A 257 10.69 -14.62 0.42
N LEU A 258 10.93 -13.43 0.97
CA LEU A 258 11.41 -13.26 2.36
C LEU A 258 10.48 -13.90 3.42
N PRO A 259 9.14 -13.76 3.37
CA PRO A 259 8.27 -14.42 4.34
C PRO A 259 8.37 -15.94 4.31
N ILE A 260 8.57 -16.54 3.12
CA ILE A 260 8.74 -17.99 2.96
C ILE A 260 10.04 -18.45 3.62
N VAL A 261 11.14 -17.73 3.36
CA VAL A 261 12.45 -18.01 3.97
C VAL A 261 12.36 -17.92 5.50
N GLN A 262 11.71 -16.86 6.01
CA GLN A 262 11.52 -16.66 7.45
C GLN A 262 10.67 -17.78 8.09
N GLY A 263 9.55 -18.15 7.46
CA GLY A 263 8.69 -19.24 7.93
C GLY A 263 9.41 -20.59 7.93
N TYR A 264 10.19 -20.87 6.89
CA TYR A 264 10.99 -22.09 6.79
C TYR A 264 12.04 -22.15 7.88
N HIS A 265 12.83 -21.07 8.04
CA HIS A 265 13.88 -20.99 9.05
C HIS A 265 13.33 -21.18 10.48
N ARG A 266 12.12 -20.67 10.76
CA ARG A 266 11.47 -20.83 12.07
C ARG A 266 11.22 -22.28 12.44
N GLU A 267 10.82 -23.11 11.48
CA GLU A 267 10.48 -24.52 11.74
C GLU A 267 11.67 -25.45 11.49
N PHE A 268 12.57 -25.08 10.57
CA PHE A 268 13.82 -25.76 10.29
C PHE A 268 14.97 -24.77 10.09
N ALA A 269 15.88 -24.70 11.06
CA ALA A 269 16.97 -23.74 11.07
C ALA A 269 17.94 -23.94 9.89
N LEU A 270 17.96 -22.95 8.99
CA LEU A 270 18.91 -22.83 7.89
C LEU A 270 20.27 -22.33 8.41
N GLU A 271 21.34 -22.94 7.90
CA GLU A 271 22.71 -22.52 8.17
C GLU A 271 23.11 -21.34 7.28
N GLU A 272 23.96 -20.44 7.78
CA GLU A 272 24.41 -19.25 7.04
C GLU A 272 25.01 -19.59 5.67
N GLY A 273 25.79 -20.67 5.59
CA GLY A 273 26.39 -21.13 4.35
C GLY A 273 25.39 -21.70 3.33
N GLU A 274 24.18 -22.09 3.75
CA GLU A 274 23.12 -22.54 2.83
C GLU A 274 22.47 -21.34 2.12
N LEU A 275 22.29 -20.23 2.84
CA LEU A 275 21.62 -19.01 2.33
C LEU A 275 22.36 -18.35 1.17
N GLU A 276 23.69 -18.49 1.12
CA GLU A 276 24.54 -17.96 0.02
C GLU A 276 24.12 -18.54 -1.34
N TYR A 277 23.60 -19.77 -1.38
CA TYR A 277 23.26 -20.46 -2.62
C TYR A 277 21.77 -20.35 -2.99
N LEU A 278 20.93 -19.79 -2.12
CA LEU A 278 19.47 -19.75 -2.32
C LEU A 278 19.08 -18.91 -3.55
N TYR A 279 19.73 -17.78 -3.80
CA TYR A 279 19.49 -16.93 -4.98
C TYR A 279 19.68 -17.71 -6.29
N MET A 280 20.79 -18.47 -6.36
CA MET A 280 21.13 -19.30 -7.50
C MET A 280 20.19 -20.51 -7.60
N ALA A 281 19.89 -21.19 -6.49
CA ALA A 281 19.04 -22.38 -6.48
C ALA A 281 17.61 -22.07 -6.98
N ILE A 282 17.02 -20.93 -6.54
CA ILE A 282 15.71 -20.46 -7.03
C ILE A 282 15.76 -20.25 -8.55
N ALA A 283 16.78 -19.54 -9.03
CA ALA A 283 16.94 -19.28 -10.46
C ALA A 283 17.16 -20.57 -11.26
N MET A 284 17.94 -21.52 -10.75
CA MET A 284 18.17 -22.80 -11.40
C MET A 284 16.92 -23.67 -11.47
N ARG A 285 16.05 -23.66 -10.45
CA ARG A 285 14.74 -24.33 -10.54
C ARG A 285 13.89 -23.73 -11.66
N LEU A 286 13.89 -22.40 -11.81
CA LEU A 286 13.19 -21.73 -12.92
C LEU A 286 13.82 -22.06 -14.28
N VAL A 287 15.16 -22.14 -14.37
CA VAL A 287 15.88 -22.54 -15.59
C VAL A 287 15.50 -23.97 -16.00
N ILE A 288 15.45 -24.90 -15.04
CA ILE A 288 14.97 -26.27 -15.26
C ILE A 288 13.54 -26.23 -15.83
N SER A 289 12.64 -25.44 -15.20
CA SER A 289 11.24 -25.33 -15.63
C SER A 289 11.08 -24.79 -17.06
N VAL A 290 11.78 -23.71 -17.43
CA VAL A 290 11.68 -23.15 -18.80
C VAL A 290 12.36 -24.03 -19.84
N THR A 291 13.43 -24.75 -19.46
CA THR A 291 14.10 -25.72 -20.34
C THR A 291 13.21 -26.93 -20.60
N LYS A 292 12.54 -27.46 -19.56
CA LYS A 292 11.56 -28.53 -19.73
C LYS A 292 10.37 -28.11 -20.58
N SER A 293 9.83 -26.91 -20.35
CA SER A 293 8.78 -26.35 -21.23
C SER A 293 9.24 -26.28 -22.69
N ALA A 294 10.46 -25.80 -22.96
CA ALA A 294 10.98 -25.69 -24.32
C ALA A 294 11.16 -27.06 -25.02
N ILE A 295 11.61 -28.08 -24.29
CA ILE A 295 11.70 -29.47 -24.81
C ILE A 295 10.30 -30.02 -25.09
N ASN A 296 9.39 -29.88 -24.13
CA ASN A 296 8.02 -30.40 -24.22
C ASN A 296 7.23 -29.78 -25.37
N LYS A 297 7.48 -28.51 -25.72
CA LYS A 297 6.88 -27.89 -26.92
C LYS A 297 7.25 -28.61 -28.22
N ILE A 298 8.43 -29.22 -28.28
CA ILE A 298 8.91 -29.94 -29.47
C ILE A 298 8.38 -31.39 -29.44
N GLU A 299 8.41 -32.02 -28.27
CA GLU A 299 8.06 -33.44 -28.10
C GLU A 299 6.55 -33.70 -28.01
N GLU A 300 5.80 -32.82 -27.32
CA GLU A 300 4.36 -32.92 -27.08
C GLU A 300 3.63 -31.57 -27.32
N PRO A 301 3.60 -31.05 -28.56
CA PRO A 301 3.07 -29.72 -28.87
C PRO A 301 1.59 -29.51 -28.49
N ASP A 302 0.81 -30.58 -28.36
CA ASP A 302 -0.61 -30.55 -28.02
C ASP A 302 -0.89 -30.59 -26.50
N ASN A 303 0.13 -30.79 -25.65
CA ASN A 303 -0.02 -30.90 -24.19
C ASN A 303 0.11 -29.52 -23.51
N THR A 304 -1.00 -28.79 -23.44
CA THR A 304 -1.05 -27.43 -22.88
C THR A 304 -0.72 -27.35 -21.39
N TYR A 305 -0.83 -28.44 -20.64
CA TYR A 305 -0.48 -28.51 -19.22
C TYR A 305 1.02 -28.25 -18.98
N LEU A 306 1.87 -28.72 -19.90
CA LEU A 306 3.33 -28.58 -19.80
C LEU A 306 3.84 -27.14 -20.00
N LEU A 307 2.94 -26.19 -20.33
CA LEU A 307 3.27 -24.81 -20.67
C LEU A 307 2.76 -23.77 -19.64
N ILE A 308 2.04 -24.21 -18.60
CA ILE A 308 1.31 -23.33 -17.67
C ILE A 308 2.26 -22.37 -16.94
N SER A 309 3.38 -22.89 -16.42
CA SER A 309 4.31 -22.10 -15.58
C SER A 309 5.38 -21.35 -16.39
N GLU A 310 5.45 -21.52 -17.71
CA GLU A 310 6.55 -20.98 -18.52
C GLU A 310 6.58 -19.45 -18.53
N LYS A 311 5.44 -18.81 -18.83
CA LYS A 311 5.37 -17.34 -18.92
C LYS A 311 5.66 -16.70 -17.54
N PRO A 312 5.01 -17.11 -16.44
CA PRO A 312 5.33 -16.59 -15.11
C PRO A 312 6.79 -16.85 -14.70
N ALA A 313 7.36 -18.02 -15.01
CA ALA A 313 8.76 -18.33 -14.74
C ALA A 313 9.72 -17.38 -15.46
N TRP A 314 9.45 -17.07 -16.74
CA TRP A 314 10.24 -16.07 -17.47
C TRP A 314 10.12 -14.66 -16.89
N GLU A 315 8.93 -14.26 -16.43
CA GLU A 315 8.73 -12.97 -15.77
C GLU A 315 9.58 -12.87 -14.49
N VAL A 316 9.60 -13.93 -13.67
CA VAL A 316 10.44 -14.00 -12.48
C VAL A 316 11.91 -13.98 -12.86
N LEU A 317 12.39 -14.83 -13.78
CA LEU A 317 13.80 -14.86 -14.21
C LEU A 317 14.30 -13.48 -14.69
N LYS A 318 13.47 -12.76 -15.46
CA LYS A 318 13.76 -11.41 -15.97
C LYS A 318 13.87 -10.37 -14.83
N LYS A 319 13.03 -10.47 -13.79
CA LYS A 319 13.10 -9.60 -12.60
C LYS A 319 14.25 -10.01 -11.66
N TRP A 320 14.41 -11.30 -11.42
CA TRP A 320 15.47 -11.90 -10.58
C TRP A 320 16.86 -11.55 -11.07
N ARG A 321 17.08 -11.49 -12.40
CA ARG A 321 18.36 -11.11 -13.00
C ARG A 321 18.78 -9.66 -12.69
N ARG A 322 17.83 -8.79 -12.33
CA ARG A 322 18.08 -7.39 -11.94
C ARG A 322 18.44 -7.24 -10.46
N ILE A 323 18.20 -8.27 -9.66
CA ILE A 323 18.56 -8.30 -8.24
C ILE A 323 20.02 -8.73 -8.15
N ASN A 324 20.84 -7.98 -7.42
CA ASN A 324 22.21 -8.38 -7.12
C ASN A 324 22.19 -9.59 -6.16
N ALA A 325 23.00 -10.62 -6.47
CA ALA A 325 23.00 -11.89 -5.75
C ALA A 325 23.38 -11.74 -4.26
N ASP A 326 24.35 -10.88 -3.95
CA ASP A 326 24.76 -10.61 -2.57
C ASP A 326 23.67 -9.86 -1.81
N PHE A 327 22.98 -8.91 -2.46
CA PHE A 327 21.84 -8.23 -1.83
C PHE A 327 20.71 -9.20 -1.50
N ALA A 328 20.41 -10.15 -2.39
CA ALA A 328 19.44 -11.21 -2.11
C ALA A 328 19.90 -12.10 -0.94
N HIS A 329 21.16 -12.53 -0.94
CA HIS A 329 21.76 -13.29 0.16
C HIS A 329 21.66 -12.55 1.50
N TYR A 330 22.01 -11.27 1.55
CA TYR A 330 21.91 -10.46 2.77
C TYR A 330 20.47 -10.29 3.23
N SER A 331 19.52 -10.18 2.30
CA SER A 331 18.09 -10.16 2.62
C SER A 331 17.61 -11.49 3.19
N PHE A 332 18.09 -12.63 2.68
CA PHE A 332 17.77 -13.95 3.24
C PHE A 332 18.34 -14.15 4.64
N ARG A 333 19.56 -13.64 4.88
CA ARG A 333 20.19 -13.66 6.21
C ARG A 333 19.37 -12.86 7.23
N GLU A 334 18.95 -11.65 6.87
CA GLU A 334 18.09 -10.80 7.70
C GLU A 334 16.74 -11.49 7.99
N ALA A 335 16.12 -12.10 6.99
CA ALA A 335 14.88 -12.86 7.15
C ALA A 335 15.04 -14.07 8.10
N CYS A 336 16.25 -14.61 8.27
CA CYS A 336 16.55 -15.67 9.23
C CYS A 336 17.02 -15.16 10.60
N GLY A 337 17.07 -13.83 10.82
CA GLY A 337 17.53 -13.22 12.06
C GLY A 337 19.05 -13.13 12.23
N TYR A 338 19.83 -13.40 11.17
CA TYR A 338 21.26 -13.12 11.14
C TYR A 338 21.53 -11.64 10.80
N SER A 339 22.76 -11.16 11.05
CA SER A 339 23.20 -9.89 10.47
C SER A 339 23.13 -9.98 8.94
N ALA A 340 22.52 -8.98 8.29
CA ALA A 340 22.30 -9.04 6.84
C ALA A 340 23.65 -9.15 6.10
N HIS A 341 24.58 -8.25 6.39
CA HIS A 341 25.96 -8.35 5.96
C HIS A 341 26.78 -9.24 6.91
N PRO A 342 27.52 -10.26 6.42
CA PRO A 342 28.32 -11.16 7.27
C PRO A 342 29.40 -10.48 8.11
N LYS A 343 29.92 -9.33 7.65
CA LYS A 343 30.98 -8.57 8.33
C LYS A 343 30.46 -7.46 9.27
N GLU A 344 29.15 -7.28 9.44
CA GLU A 344 28.58 -6.18 10.25
C GLU A 344 29.07 -6.22 11.70
N GLU A 345 29.03 -7.39 12.34
CA GLU A 345 29.46 -7.51 13.73
C GLU A 345 30.98 -7.27 13.86
N GLN A 346 31.77 -7.80 12.93
CA GLN A 346 33.21 -7.58 12.89
C GLN A 346 33.55 -6.08 12.76
N PHE A 347 32.85 -5.36 11.87
CA PHE A 347 33.01 -3.92 11.69
C PHE A 347 32.65 -3.17 12.97
N SER A 348 31.51 -3.50 13.58
CA SER A 348 31.01 -2.90 14.82
C SER A 348 31.93 -3.13 16.02
N GLN A 349 32.61 -4.29 16.09
CA GLN A 349 33.62 -4.56 17.10
C GLN A 349 34.93 -3.79 16.86
N TRP A 350 35.28 -3.56 15.59
CA TRP A 350 36.46 -2.78 15.21
C TRP A 350 36.28 -1.28 15.52
N THR A 351 35.12 -0.68 15.23
CA THR A 351 34.86 0.75 15.53
C THR A 351 34.87 1.07 17.02
N LYS A 352 34.47 0.12 17.88
CA LYS A 352 34.60 0.27 19.35
C LYS A 352 36.04 0.51 19.83
N LYS A 353 37.05 0.09 19.04
CA LYS A 353 38.47 0.27 19.35
C LYS A 353 39.11 1.42 18.58
N ASN A 354 38.42 1.98 17.58
CA ASN A 354 38.94 2.97 16.66
C ASN A 354 37.94 4.13 16.55
N VAL A 355 38.20 5.18 17.34
CA VAL A 355 37.37 6.39 17.40
C VAL A 355 38.13 7.53 16.73
N PHE A 356 37.44 8.31 15.91
CA PHE A 356 38.00 9.36 15.08
C PHE A 356 37.42 10.71 15.47
N SER A 357 38.23 11.74 15.23
CA SER A 357 37.90 13.14 15.48
C SER A 357 37.39 13.77 14.18
N LEU A 358 36.38 14.64 14.23
CA LEU A 358 35.93 15.36 13.03
C LEU A 358 37.01 16.32 12.51
N GLU A 359 37.93 16.78 13.36
CA GLU A 359 39.11 17.53 12.94
C GLU A 359 40.03 16.72 12.01
N GLN A 360 39.97 15.38 12.03
CA GLN A 360 40.73 14.56 11.08
C GLN A 360 40.07 14.58 9.69
N LEU A 361 38.73 14.69 9.63
CA LEU A 361 37.98 14.79 8.39
C LEU A 361 38.01 16.23 7.82
N PHE A 362 37.89 17.23 8.70
CA PHE A 362 37.82 18.67 8.38
C PHE A 362 38.83 19.50 9.21
N PRO A 363 40.14 19.33 9.01
CA PRO A 363 41.16 20.00 9.82
C PRO A 363 41.13 21.53 9.73
N SER A 364 40.56 22.10 8.67
CA SER A 364 40.43 23.55 8.50
C SER A 364 39.31 24.18 9.34
N ILE A 365 38.37 23.38 9.85
CA ILE A 365 37.22 23.88 10.62
C ILE A 365 37.56 24.01 12.11
N GLY A 366 38.37 23.09 12.64
CA GLY A 366 38.79 23.12 14.06
C GLY A 366 37.65 22.90 15.05
N ALA A 367 36.64 22.10 14.67
CA ALA A 367 35.49 21.77 15.52
C ALA A 367 35.24 20.26 15.55
N ASN A 368 34.86 19.76 16.73
CA ASN A 368 34.56 18.35 16.99
C ASN A 368 33.15 18.08 17.52
N GLU A 369 32.39 19.13 17.83
CA GLU A 369 31.01 19.01 18.25
C GLU A 369 30.05 19.18 17.08
N ILE A 370 28.94 18.44 17.13
CA ILE A 370 27.88 18.50 16.13
C ILE A 370 26.66 19.23 16.69
N HIS A 371 25.99 19.96 15.81
CA HIS A 371 24.58 20.33 15.98
C HIS A 371 23.74 19.58 14.93
N GLY A 372 22.73 18.85 15.41
CA GLY A 372 21.84 18.05 14.56
C GLY A 372 20.98 18.92 13.64
N VAL A 373 20.91 18.58 12.35
CA VAL A 373 19.95 19.19 11.42
C VAL A 373 18.85 18.17 11.14
N ASP A 374 17.61 18.50 11.52
CA ASP A 374 16.43 17.67 11.25
C ASP A 374 15.92 17.93 9.82
N LEU A 375 16.15 16.96 8.93
CA LEU A 375 15.63 16.93 7.56
C LEU A 375 14.54 15.86 7.39
N SER A 376 14.04 15.32 8.51
CA SER A 376 13.00 14.31 8.51
C SER A 376 11.72 14.81 7.86
N VAL A 377 10.83 13.89 7.47
CA VAL A 377 9.50 14.25 6.92
C VAL A 377 8.72 15.16 7.87
N SER A 378 8.87 14.99 9.18
CA SER A 378 8.23 15.83 10.21
C SER A 378 8.88 17.19 10.45
N SER A 379 10.04 17.48 9.83
CA SER A 379 10.80 18.69 10.11
C SER A 379 10.02 19.95 9.78
N THR A 380 9.77 20.77 10.81
CA THR A 380 9.27 22.14 10.62
C THR A 380 10.36 23.08 10.11
N TRP A 381 11.64 22.73 10.32
CA TRP A 381 12.75 23.54 9.86
C TRP A 381 12.84 23.55 8.35
N MET A 382 12.60 22.43 7.67
CA MET A 382 12.69 22.37 6.20
C MET A 382 11.70 23.29 5.48
N GLY A 383 10.49 23.46 6.01
CA GLY A 383 9.43 24.25 5.36
C GLY A 383 8.74 23.50 4.21
N HIS A 384 8.21 24.25 3.25
CA HIS A 384 7.46 23.72 2.11
C HIS A 384 8.40 23.20 1.01
N GLU A 385 7.89 22.32 0.13
CA GLU A 385 8.68 21.74 -0.98
C GLU A 385 9.38 22.77 -1.87
N LYS A 386 8.69 23.86 -2.17
CA LYS A 386 9.27 25.00 -2.91
C LYS A 386 10.44 25.64 -2.18
N ASP A 387 10.40 25.69 -0.86
CA ASP A 387 11.41 26.34 -0.04
C ASP A 387 12.69 25.51 0.01
N PHE A 388 12.57 24.19 0.17
CA PHE A 388 13.75 23.33 0.25
C PHE A 388 14.33 22.95 -1.12
N ASN A 389 13.58 23.14 -2.20
CA ASN A 389 14.10 23.05 -3.57
C ASN A 389 14.70 24.37 -4.07
N ASP A 390 14.46 25.50 -3.39
CA ASP A 390 15.17 26.76 -3.62
C ASP A 390 16.53 26.71 -2.91
N LEU A 391 17.59 26.45 -3.68
CA LEU A 391 18.94 26.25 -3.15
C LEU A 391 19.49 27.52 -2.49
N ASP A 392 19.15 28.71 -2.99
CA ASP A 392 19.62 29.96 -2.41
C ASP A 392 18.97 30.18 -1.03
N TYR A 393 17.67 29.89 -0.93
CA TYR A 393 16.95 29.97 0.33
C TYR A 393 17.40 28.91 1.34
N PHE A 394 17.61 27.67 0.90
CA PHE A 394 18.12 26.60 1.75
C PHE A 394 19.54 26.94 2.24
N GLN A 395 20.42 27.42 1.37
CA GLN A 395 21.78 27.85 1.74
C GLN A 395 21.74 28.99 2.76
N TYR A 396 20.84 29.96 2.57
CA TYR A 396 20.63 31.04 3.54
C TYR A 396 20.25 30.49 4.93
N LYS A 397 19.34 29.51 4.99
CA LYS A 397 18.92 28.87 6.26
C LYS A 397 20.06 28.14 6.94
N ILE A 398 20.86 27.38 6.19
CA ILE A 398 22.07 26.71 6.71
C ILE A 398 23.05 27.74 7.26
N ASN A 399 23.35 28.81 6.52
CA ASN A 399 24.26 29.86 6.96
C ASN A 399 23.78 30.56 8.23
N LYS A 400 22.48 30.81 8.34
CA LYS A 400 21.87 31.38 9.54
C LYS A 400 22.03 30.45 10.74
N LEU A 401 21.71 29.16 10.57
CA LEU A 401 21.85 28.16 11.63
C LEU A 401 23.33 27.99 12.05
N GLN A 402 24.26 28.02 11.10
CA GLN A 402 25.69 27.99 11.38
C GLN A 402 26.15 29.21 12.18
N GLY A 403 25.58 30.39 11.91
CA GLY A 403 25.84 31.61 12.68
C GLY A 403 25.31 31.55 14.12
N GLU A 404 24.21 30.81 14.38
CA GLU A 404 23.68 30.54 15.71
C GLU A 404 24.53 29.50 16.48
N HIS A 405 25.27 28.64 15.76
CA HIS A 405 26.12 27.59 16.31
C HIS A 405 27.57 27.63 15.74
N PRO A 406 28.33 28.72 15.95
CA PRO A 406 29.60 28.97 15.24
C PRO A 406 30.75 28.02 15.60
N THR A 407 30.65 27.28 16.70
CA THR A 407 31.69 26.34 17.18
C THR A 407 31.35 24.87 16.90
N LYS A 408 30.29 24.61 16.14
CA LYS A 408 29.77 23.26 15.86
C LYS A 408 29.65 23.04 14.36
N ILE A 409 29.79 21.78 13.96
CA ILE A 409 29.50 21.33 12.60
C ILE A 409 28.02 20.95 12.54
N LEU A 410 27.31 21.47 11.54
CA LEU A 410 25.94 21.08 11.27
C LEU A 410 25.94 19.70 10.58
N ALA A 411 25.29 18.70 11.17
CA ALA A 411 25.26 17.36 10.58
C ALA A 411 24.04 16.53 10.98
N GLY A 412 23.76 15.47 10.23
CA GLY A 412 22.66 14.53 10.50
C GLY A 412 22.42 13.59 9.34
N GLY A 413 21.45 12.69 9.48
CA GLY A 413 20.86 11.99 8.33
C GLY A 413 20.86 10.47 8.36
N TYR A 414 21.67 9.79 9.16
CA TYR A 414 21.76 8.34 9.06
C TYR A 414 20.41 7.66 9.39
N LEU A 415 19.89 6.89 8.42
CA LEU A 415 18.55 6.28 8.42
C LEU A 415 17.39 7.26 8.64
N GLU A 416 17.61 8.55 8.43
CA GLU A 416 16.59 9.59 8.50
C GLU A 416 15.68 9.50 7.27
N PRO A 417 14.35 9.38 7.45
CA PRO A 417 13.41 9.45 6.34
C PRO A 417 13.23 10.91 5.88
N ARG A 418 13.63 11.24 4.66
CA ARG A 418 13.60 12.63 4.14
C ARG A 418 12.62 12.80 2.98
N PRO A 419 11.88 13.92 2.91
CA PRO A 419 10.98 14.20 1.79
C PRO A 419 11.69 14.97 0.64
N ILE A 420 13.00 15.23 0.76
CA ILE A 420 13.77 16.04 -0.20
C ILE A 420 14.11 15.30 -1.51
N TYR A 421 13.93 13.98 -1.55
CA TYR A 421 14.12 13.15 -2.74
C TYR A 421 12.87 13.22 -3.63
N THR A 422 12.69 14.35 -4.32
CA THR A 422 11.45 14.72 -5.02
C THR A 422 11.34 14.21 -6.46
N THR A 423 12.42 13.68 -7.04
CA THR A 423 12.43 13.19 -8.42
C THR A 423 11.83 11.80 -8.53
N SER A 424 11.28 11.45 -9.70
CA SER A 424 10.70 10.13 -9.95
C SER A 424 11.74 9.00 -10.08
N SER A 425 13.04 9.31 -10.15
CA SER A 425 14.11 8.31 -10.13
C SER A 425 14.23 7.57 -8.79
N TYR A 426 13.59 8.10 -7.74
CA TYR A 426 13.51 7.45 -6.43
C TYR A 426 12.29 6.55 -6.28
N ASP A 427 11.34 6.57 -7.22
CA ASP A 427 10.07 5.84 -7.13
C ASP A 427 10.15 4.46 -7.81
N LYS A 428 9.48 3.46 -7.21
CA LYS A 428 9.13 2.20 -7.87
C LYS A 428 7.73 1.73 -7.48
N ILE A 429 7.22 0.74 -8.22
CA ILE A 429 6.02 0.00 -7.82
C ILE A 429 6.47 -1.32 -7.17
N GLY A 430 6.32 -1.41 -5.85
CA GLY A 430 6.56 -2.62 -5.07
C GLY A 430 5.34 -3.56 -5.05
N ASN A 431 5.35 -4.53 -4.15
CA ASN A 431 4.20 -5.44 -3.98
C ASN A 431 3.00 -4.77 -3.27
N LYS A 432 3.26 -3.71 -2.52
CA LYS A 432 2.30 -2.89 -1.74
C LYS A 432 2.08 -1.51 -2.36
N GLY A 433 2.18 -1.42 -3.68
CA GLY A 433 1.94 -0.21 -4.44
C GLY A 433 3.17 0.69 -4.57
N ARG A 434 2.95 2.01 -4.73
CA ARG A 434 4.02 2.97 -4.92
C ARG A 434 4.88 3.13 -3.66
N GLU A 435 6.18 3.12 -3.84
CA GLU A 435 7.16 3.43 -2.80
C GLU A 435 8.31 4.27 -3.36
N SER A 436 8.92 5.07 -2.48
CA SER A 436 10.01 5.97 -2.82
C SER A 436 11.21 5.65 -1.93
N ARG A 437 12.42 5.77 -2.46
CA ARG A 437 13.63 5.78 -1.64
C ARG A 437 13.65 7.07 -0.82
N SER A 438 13.47 6.92 0.49
CA SER A 438 13.39 8.04 1.44
C SER A 438 14.40 7.94 2.58
N ILE A 439 15.00 6.77 2.78
CA ILE A 439 15.85 6.47 3.92
C ILE A 439 17.29 6.80 3.56
N HIS A 440 17.85 7.84 4.16
CA HIS A 440 19.21 8.26 3.89
C HIS A 440 20.25 7.30 4.52
N LEU A 441 21.33 6.97 3.80
CA LEU A 441 22.27 5.91 4.18
C LEU A 441 23.62 6.41 4.72
N GLY A 442 23.86 7.72 4.71
CA GLY A 442 25.08 8.35 5.21
C GLY A 442 24.83 9.37 6.31
N VAL A 443 25.85 10.16 6.61
CA VAL A 443 25.75 11.39 7.39
C VAL A 443 26.16 12.56 6.50
N ASP A 444 25.32 13.58 6.45
CA ASP A 444 25.62 14.80 5.74
C ASP A 444 26.24 15.83 6.70
N PHE A 445 27.38 16.41 6.31
CA PHE A 445 28.05 17.49 7.04
C PHE A 445 27.96 18.78 6.24
N TRP A 446 27.16 19.74 6.72
CA TRP A 446 26.88 21.00 6.03
C TRP A 446 27.98 22.02 6.33
N LEU A 447 28.84 22.27 5.34
CA LEU A 447 30.01 23.13 5.44
C LEU A 447 30.16 23.94 4.14
N PRO A 448 30.82 25.12 4.17
CA PRO A 448 30.99 25.95 2.97
C PRO A 448 31.66 25.19 1.82
N ALA A 449 31.33 25.56 0.59
CA ALA A 449 32.07 25.11 -0.60
C ALA A 449 33.58 25.40 -0.43
N GLU A 450 34.42 24.63 -1.11
CA GLU A 450 35.88 24.68 -1.02
C GLU A 450 36.47 24.19 0.33
N THR A 451 35.64 23.80 1.30
CA THR A 451 36.14 23.18 2.54
C THR A 451 36.91 21.88 2.22
N PRO A 452 38.17 21.72 2.64
CA PRO A 452 38.97 20.53 2.35
C PRO A 452 38.55 19.33 3.21
N VAL A 453 38.40 18.18 2.55
CA VAL A 453 38.00 16.89 3.12
C VAL A 453 39.17 15.92 3.05
N HIS A 454 39.50 15.28 4.18
CA HIS A 454 40.69 14.43 4.28
C HIS A 454 40.34 12.98 4.62
N ALA A 455 41.22 12.06 4.22
CA ALA A 455 41.04 10.64 4.47
C ALA A 455 41.18 10.32 5.96
N LEU A 456 40.20 9.63 6.53
CA LEU A 456 40.26 9.15 7.92
C LEU A 456 41.20 7.95 8.07
N PHE A 457 41.40 7.21 6.98
CA PHE A 457 42.11 5.95 6.93
C PHE A 457 43.07 5.92 5.75
N ASP A 458 44.07 5.04 5.82
CA ASP A 458 44.76 4.59 4.61
C ASP A 458 43.76 3.88 3.70
N GLY A 459 43.80 4.14 2.39
CA GLY A 459 42.86 3.52 1.46
C GLY A 459 43.28 3.58 0.00
N GLU A 460 42.80 2.61 -0.77
CA GLU A 460 42.91 2.56 -2.22
C GLU A 460 41.70 3.26 -2.86
N VAL A 461 41.93 4.16 -3.81
CA VAL A 461 40.87 4.81 -4.58
C VAL A 461 40.24 3.80 -5.54
N VAL A 462 38.99 3.40 -5.29
CA VAL A 462 38.25 2.46 -6.16
C VAL A 462 37.24 3.15 -7.05
N CYS A 463 36.83 4.37 -6.70
CA CYS A 463 36.02 5.25 -7.56
C CYS A 463 36.45 6.70 -7.37
N ALA A 464 36.55 7.45 -8.47
CA ALA A 464 36.85 8.88 -8.49
C ALA A 464 36.23 9.50 -9.77
N VAL A 465 34.98 9.94 -9.67
CA VAL A 465 34.14 10.27 -10.83
C VAL A 465 33.38 11.58 -10.65
N ASN A 466 32.82 12.08 -11.75
CA ASN A 466 31.72 13.03 -11.74
C ASN A 466 30.42 12.27 -11.96
N ASN A 467 29.70 11.98 -10.88
CA ASN A 467 28.36 11.40 -10.89
C ASN A 467 27.36 12.53 -11.18
N ALA A 468 27.23 12.86 -12.48
CA ALA A 468 26.48 14.01 -12.95
C ALA A 468 24.98 13.73 -13.04
N GLY A 469 24.16 14.60 -12.46
CA GLY A 469 22.71 14.55 -12.54
C GLY A 469 22.07 15.50 -11.54
N ASP A 470 20.77 15.74 -11.68
CA ASP A 470 20.02 16.52 -10.69
C ASP A 470 19.78 15.65 -9.45
N LYS A 471 20.18 16.16 -8.29
CA LYS A 471 20.14 15.44 -7.00
C LYS A 471 21.04 14.20 -6.93
N GLU A 472 22.06 14.12 -7.78
CA GLU A 472 23.14 13.13 -7.73
C GLU A 472 24.35 13.65 -6.93
N TYR A 473 25.47 12.92 -6.88
CA TYR A 473 26.61 13.29 -6.03
C TYR A 473 27.53 14.39 -6.59
N GLY A 474 27.58 14.61 -7.90
CA GLY A 474 28.63 15.44 -8.51
C GLY A 474 30.02 14.80 -8.34
N GLY A 475 31.00 15.52 -7.78
CA GLY A 475 32.31 14.91 -7.47
C GLY A 475 32.19 13.84 -6.38
N MET A 476 32.56 12.60 -6.71
CA MET A 476 32.47 11.47 -5.79
C MET A 476 33.78 10.67 -5.77
N VAL A 477 34.24 10.34 -4.56
CA VAL A 477 35.39 9.45 -4.33
C VAL A 477 34.97 8.32 -3.39
N ILE A 478 35.34 7.08 -3.72
CA ILE A 478 35.20 5.92 -2.82
C ILE A 478 36.59 5.36 -2.54
N LEU A 479 36.90 5.20 -1.26
CA LEU A 479 38.12 4.55 -0.79
C LEU A 479 37.80 3.16 -0.26
N LYS A 480 38.64 2.19 -0.63
CA LYS A 480 38.67 0.84 -0.08
C LYS A 480 39.71 0.78 1.03
N HIS A 481 39.34 0.22 2.17
CA HIS A 481 40.17 0.10 3.36
C HIS A 481 40.42 -1.37 3.71
N GLN A 482 41.63 -1.66 4.15
CA GLN A 482 42.03 -3.00 4.59
C GLN A 482 42.64 -2.93 5.99
N GLU A 483 41.89 -3.37 7.00
CA GLU A 483 42.28 -3.38 8.41
C GLU A 483 42.38 -4.83 8.91
N GLY A 484 43.56 -5.43 8.77
CA GLY A 484 43.74 -6.86 9.02
C GLY A 484 42.90 -7.70 8.06
N ALA A 485 41.91 -8.43 8.57
CA ALA A 485 40.96 -9.22 7.77
C ALA A 485 39.66 -8.45 7.43
N LEU A 486 39.46 -7.25 7.98
CA LEU A 486 38.29 -6.43 7.73
C LEU A 486 38.52 -5.59 6.48
N GLU A 487 37.61 -5.70 5.53
CA GLU A 487 37.56 -4.88 4.32
C GLU A 487 36.24 -4.10 4.38
N PHE A 488 36.33 -2.79 4.16
CA PHE A 488 35.19 -1.89 4.09
C PHE A 488 35.54 -0.69 3.21
N TYR A 489 34.55 0.15 2.94
CA TYR A 489 34.68 1.30 2.06
C TYR A 489 34.14 2.55 2.73
N SER A 490 34.63 3.70 2.29
CA SER A 490 34.07 4.99 2.62
C SER A 490 33.80 5.78 1.35
N LEU A 491 32.62 6.38 1.27
CA LEU A 491 32.17 7.22 0.16
C LEU A 491 32.16 8.68 0.61
N TYR A 492 32.71 9.53 -0.24
CA TYR A 492 32.77 10.98 -0.10
C TYR A 492 32.08 11.62 -1.31
N GLY A 493 30.82 12.00 -1.15
CA GLY A 493 30.00 12.63 -2.19
C GLY A 493 29.95 14.15 -2.07
N HIS A 494 29.42 14.82 -3.10
CA HIS A 494 29.26 16.29 -3.17
C HIS A 494 30.58 17.07 -3.10
N LEU A 495 31.68 16.45 -3.52
CA LEU A 495 32.97 17.11 -3.71
C LEU A 495 32.98 17.95 -5.00
N SER A 496 33.94 18.87 -5.09
CA SER A 496 34.24 19.58 -6.33
C SER A 496 34.76 18.58 -7.35
N VAL A 497 34.15 18.57 -8.54
CA VAL A 497 34.49 17.66 -9.64
C VAL A 497 35.98 17.74 -9.96
N ALA A 498 36.51 18.97 -9.99
CA ALA A 498 37.91 19.22 -10.31
C ALA A 498 38.90 18.67 -9.28
N THR A 499 38.47 18.38 -8.05
CA THR A 499 39.33 17.77 -7.01
C THR A 499 39.11 16.27 -6.91
N ALA A 500 37.85 15.80 -6.96
CA ALA A 500 37.51 14.38 -6.92
C ALA A 500 38.17 13.60 -8.07
N THR A 501 38.10 14.13 -9.30
CA THR A 501 38.60 13.45 -10.51
C THR A 501 40.13 13.55 -10.71
N ARG A 502 40.87 14.18 -9.78
CA ARG A 502 42.34 14.16 -9.82
C ARG A 502 42.92 12.82 -9.40
N HIS A 503 42.17 12.08 -8.60
CA HIS A 503 42.59 10.77 -8.15
C HIS A 503 42.47 9.77 -9.30
N THR A 504 43.47 8.90 -9.41
CA THR A 504 43.46 7.80 -10.37
C THR A 504 43.00 6.54 -9.65
N MET A 505 42.11 5.75 -10.25
CA MET A 505 41.73 4.44 -9.70
C MET A 505 42.99 3.59 -9.43
N GLY A 506 43.02 2.93 -8.28
CA GLY A 506 44.15 2.14 -7.78
C GLY A 506 45.25 2.95 -7.06
N SER A 507 45.19 4.29 -7.10
CA SER A 507 46.09 5.11 -6.28
C SER A 507 45.76 4.95 -4.79
N HIS A 508 46.77 5.12 -3.94
CA HIS A 508 46.63 4.99 -2.49
C HIS A 508 46.73 6.35 -1.83
N LEU A 509 45.81 6.62 -0.91
CA LEU A 509 45.83 7.78 -0.03
C LEU A 509 46.16 7.35 1.39
N LYS A 510 46.98 8.16 2.07
CA LYS A 510 47.29 7.99 3.50
C LYS A 510 46.26 8.72 4.37
N ALA A 511 46.04 8.21 5.58
CA ALA A 511 45.25 8.91 6.58
C ALA A 511 45.78 10.35 6.77
N GLY A 512 44.88 11.33 6.72
CA GLY A 512 45.18 12.75 6.78
C GLY A 512 45.52 13.40 5.43
N GLU A 513 45.60 12.66 4.32
CA GLU A 513 45.76 13.25 2.98
C GLU A 513 44.45 13.82 2.44
N LEU A 514 44.57 14.83 1.57
CA LEU A 514 43.44 15.52 0.96
C LEU A 514 42.74 14.61 -0.05
N ILE A 515 41.46 14.32 0.18
CA ILE A 515 40.58 13.66 -0.80
C ILE A 515 40.08 14.68 -1.81
N GLY A 516 39.62 15.84 -1.35
CA GLY A 516 39.10 16.87 -2.22
C GLY A 516 38.55 18.04 -1.43
N THR A 517 37.87 18.95 -2.11
CA THR A 517 37.16 20.06 -1.47
C THR A 517 35.67 19.95 -1.75
N LEU A 518 34.81 20.48 -0.87
CA LEU A 518 33.36 20.49 -1.13
C LEU A 518 33.02 21.26 -2.40
N GLY A 519 32.12 20.69 -3.20
CA GLY A 519 31.64 21.30 -4.43
C GLY A 519 30.60 22.38 -4.15
N ASN A 520 30.54 23.37 -5.03
CA ASN A 520 29.42 24.32 -5.03
C ASN A 520 28.18 23.69 -5.70
N ALA A 521 27.03 24.35 -5.55
CA ALA A 521 25.74 23.86 -6.05
C ALA A 521 25.72 23.50 -7.55
N SER A 522 26.56 24.15 -8.37
CA SER A 522 26.59 23.91 -9.82
C SER A 522 27.38 22.66 -10.24
N GLU A 523 28.17 22.08 -9.34
CA GLU A 523 29.01 20.90 -9.63
C GLU A 523 28.79 19.72 -8.68
N ASN A 524 28.04 19.90 -7.59
CA ASN A 524 27.78 18.86 -6.58
C ASN A 524 26.44 18.13 -6.76
N GLY A 525 25.77 18.28 -7.92
CA GLY A 525 24.46 17.68 -8.19
C GLY A 525 23.26 18.53 -7.75
N ASN A 526 23.37 19.86 -7.75
CA ASN A 526 22.31 20.80 -7.35
C ASN A 526 21.90 20.64 -5.88
N TRP A 527 22.90 20.53 -5.00
CA TRP A 527 22.73 20.54 -3.56
C TRP A 527 23.35 21.77 -2.93
N VAL A 528 22.81 22.21 -1.79
CA VAL A 528 23.53 23.15 -0.93
C VAL A 528 24.84 22.49 -0.49
N PRO A 529 26.01 23.16 -0.59
CA PRO A 529 27.31 22.61 -0.20
C PRO A 529 27.29 21.83 1.12
N HIS A 530 27.67 20.56 1.05
CA HIS A 530 27.85 19.65 2.18
C HIS A 530 28.72 18.48 1.74
N LEU A 531 29.24 17.70 2.69
CA LEU A 531 29.79 16.37 2.44
C LEU A 531 28.70 15.34 2.69
N HIS A 532 28.45 14.43 1.75
CA HIS A 532 27.80 13.17 2.07
C HIS A 532 28.87 12.13 2.40
N PHE A 533 28.89 11.64 3.64
CA PHE A 533 29.85 10.64 4.11
C PHE A 533 29.12 9.34 4.48
N GLN A 534 29.50 8.25 3.82
CA GLN A 534 28.86 6.95 3.99
C GLN A 534 29.91 5.85 4.15
N LEU A 535 29.66 4.92 5.07
CA LEU A 535 30.44 3.70 5.24
C LEU A 535 29.72 2.55 4.56
N MET A 536 30.46 1.64 3.94
CA MET A 536 29.88 0.51 3.20
C MET A 536 30.72 -0.75 3.45
N LEU A 537 30.06 -1.89 3.66
CA LEU A 537 30.73 -3.19 3.81
C LEU A 537 30.77 -3.98 2.50
N SER A 538 29.99 -3.55 1.49
CA SER A 538 29.97 -4.12 0.15
C SER A 538 29.80 -3.00 -0.88
N LEU A 539 30.61 -3.06 -1.95
CA LEU A 539 30.44 -2.20 -3.12
C LEU A 539 29.41 -2.78 -4.12
N PHE A 540 29.03 -4.06 -3.96
CA PHE A 540 28.29 -4.83 -4.96
C PHE A 540 28.94 -4.70 -6.35
N ASP A 541 28.12 -4.49 -7.38
CA ASP A 541 28.55 -4.25 -8.76
C ASP A 541 28.59 -2.75 -9.12
N PHE A 542 28.43 -1.84 -8.14
CA PHE A 542 28.40 -0.40 -8.40
C PHE A 542 29.80 0.15 -8.69
N THR A 543 29.91 0.97 -9.73
CA THR A 543 31.19 1.55 -10.17
C THR A 543 31.28 3.07 -10.03
N ASP A 544 30.15 3.77 -10.13
CA ASP A 544 30.08 5.23 -10.29
C ASP A 544 28.79 5.87 -9.77
N ASP A 545 27.86 5.08 -9.22
CA ASP A 545 26.58 5.52 -8.64
C ASP A 545 26.12 4.58 -7.51
N TYR A 546 26.76 4.68 -6.34
CA TYR A 546 26.39 3.85 -5.19
C TYR A 546 25.17 4.44 -4.47
N PRO A 547 24.17 3.65 -4.02
CA PRO A 547 22.99 4.19 -3.36
C PRO A 547 23.30 4.99 -2.08
N GLY A 548 22.93 6.28 -2.07
CA GLY A 548 22.88 7.12 -0.86
C GLY A 548 21.55 7.10 -0.12
N VAL A 549 20.54 6.46 -0.73
CA VAL A 549 19.17 6.38 -0.23
C VAL A 549 18.55 5.01 -0.51
N ALA A 550 17.71 4.54 0.40
CA ALA A 550 17.04 3.25 0.36
C ALA A 550 15.52 3.34 0.52
N TYR A 551 14.83 2.27 0.11
CA TYR A 551 13.43 2.04 0.42
C TYR A 551 13.25 1.65 1.89
N PHE A 552 12.13 2.04 2.50
CA PHE A 552 11.86 1.75 3.90
C PHE A 552 11.78 0.25 4.21
N ASN A 553 11.16 -0.55 3.34
CA ASN A 553 11.10 -2.02 3.49
C ASN A 553 12.48 -2.70 3.41
N GLN A 554 13.52 -2.01 2.93
CA GLN A 554 14.89 -2.51 2.86
C GLN A 554 15.80 -1.89 3.94
N ARG A 555 15.25 -1.08 4.85
CA ARG A 555 16.02 -0.32 5.85
C ARG A 555 16.93 -1.21 6.69
N ALA A 556 16.44 -2.36 7.16
CA ALA A 556 17.23 -3.27 8.01
C ALA A 556 18.45 -3.84 7.27
N VAL A 557 18.26 -4.29 6.03
CA VAL A 557 19.33 -4.82 5.18
C VAL A 557 20.35 -3.74 4.86
N TRP A 558 19.90 -2.54 4.46
CA TRP A 558 20.80 -1.43 4.17
C TRP A 558 21.51 -0.87 5.40
N ALA A 559 20.91 -0.90 6.59
CA ALA A 559 21.59 -0.49 7.82
C ALA A 559 22.80 -1.40 8.13
N SER A 560 22.70 -2.68 7.79
CA SER A 560 23.78 -3.65 7.95
C SER A 560 24.86 -3.51 6.87
N ILE A 561 24.49 -3.19 5.63
CA ILE A 561 25.43 -2.96 4.51
C ILE A 561 26.15 -1.62 4.66
N CYS A 562 25.41 -0.57 5.01
CA CYS A 562 25.87 0.80 5.23
C CYS A 562 25.76 1.12 6.72
N PRO A 563 26.74 0.73 7.55
CA PRO A 563 26.69 0.94 8.99
C PRO A 563 26.78 2.43 9.35
N ASP A 564 26.23 2.78 10.52
CA ASP A 564 26.17 4.16 11.02
C ASP A 564 27.58 4.81 11.07
N PRO A 565 27.84 5.88 10.28
CA PRO A 565 29.09 6.64 10.37
C PRO A 565 29.39 7.18 11.78
N ASN A 566 28.36 7.40 12.61
CA ASN A 566 28.54 7.83 13.99
C ASN A 566 29.22 6.78 14.88
N LEU A 567 29.35 5.51 14.44
CA LEU A 567 30.19 4.52 15.12
C LEU A 567 31.66 4.96 15.18
N LEU A 568 32.12 5.79 14.23
CA LEU A 568 33.47 6.35 14.22
C LEU A 568 33.62 7.58 15.12
N PHE A 569 32.58 8.43 15.21
CA PHE A 569 32.67 9.74 15.86
C PHE A 569 32.09 9.77 17.29
N GLN A 570 31.17 8.86 17.61
CA GLN A 570 30.48 8.76 18.91
C GLN A 570 29.81 10.06 19.37
N SER A 571 29.26 10.82 18.43
CA SER A 571 28.54 12.06 18.71
C SER A 571 27.16 11.76 19.28
N LYS A 572 26.82 12.39 20.40
CA LYS A 572 25.48 12.32 20.99
C LYS A 572 24.42 12.93 20.08
N ALA A 573 24.74 14.04 19.41
CA ALA A 573 23.80 14.77 18.56
C ALA A 573 23.36 13.97 17.32
N LEU A 574 24.18 13.01 16.86
CA LEU A 574 23.84 12.11 15.76
C LEU A 574 23.07 10.85 16.23
N ALA A 575 23.00 10.59 17.54
CA ALA A 575 22.39 9.38 18.10
C ALA A 575 20.95 9.58 18.61
N GLU A 576 20.41 10.80 18.60
CA GLU A 576 19.10 11.11 19.18
C GLU A 576 17.96 10.81 18.20
N ASP A 577 17.24 9.68 18.41
CA ASP A 577 15.90 9.49 17.83
C ASP A 577 14.86 10.11 18.78
N THR A 578 14.26 11.21 18.35
CA THR A 578 13.24 11.94 19.12
C THR A 578 11.80 11.58 18.71
N SER A 579 11.62 10.60 17.82
CA SER A 579 10.32 10.27 17.27
C SER A 579 9.48 9.38 18.20
N LEU A 580 8.26 9.80 18.50
CA LEU A 580 7.30 8.97 19.25
C LEU A 580 6.76 7.83 18.40
N SER A 581 6.62 6.64 19.01
CA SER A 581 6.00 5.48 18.37
C SER A 581 4.48 5.65 18.21
N ASN A 582 3.88 4.89 17.29
CA ASN A 582 2.42 4.88 17.13
C ASN A 582 1.73 4.41 18.41
N ASP A 583 2.30 3.43 19.12
CA ASP A 583 1.73 2.90 20.35
C ASP A 583 1.74 3.93 21.48
N ASP A 584 2.80 4.72 21.62
CA ASP A 584 2.87 5.80 22.59
C ASP A 584 1.81 6.88 22.31
N ILE A 585 1.66 7.26 21.05
CA ILE A 585 0.63 8.23 20.63
C ILE A 585 -0.77 7.68 20.93
N ILE A 586 -1.04 6.41 20.58
CA ILE A 586 -2.33 5.77 20.83
C ILE A 586 -2.61 5.65 22.32
N ALA A 587 -1.63 5.26 23.13
CA ALA A 587 -1.76 5.13 24.58
C ALA A 587 -2.06 6.48 25.23
N TYR A 588 -1.35 7.54 24.83
CA TYR A 588 -1.60 8.90 25.30
C TYR A 588 -3.00 9.38 24.93
N ARG A 589 -3.45 9.15 23.68
CA ARG A 589 -4.80 9.49 23.22
C ARG A 589 -5.88 8.77 24.02
N LYS A 590 -5.74 7.47 24.24
CA LYS A 590 -6.69 6.65 25.04
C LYS A 590 -6.80 7.15 26.48
N LYS A 591 -5.70 7.66 27.05
CA LYS A 591 -5.65 8.14 28.42
C LYS A 591 -6.24 9.55 28.58
N HIS A 592 -6.04 10.44 27.61
CA HIS A 592 -6.25 11.88 27.79
C HIS A 592 -7.31 12.51 26.88
N LEU A 593 -7.70 11.89 25.77
CA LEU A 593 -8.71 12.45 24.86
C LEU A 593 -10.12 11.86 25.11
N GLY A 594 -11.14 12.55 24.62
CA GLY A 594 -12.53 12.11 24.70
C GLY A 594 -12.72 10.73 24.06
N LYS A 595 -13.34 9.79 24.79
CA LYS A 595 -13.51 8.39 24.38
C LYS A 595 -14.42 8.20 23.16
N SER A 596 -15.12 9.25 22.73
CA SER A 596 -15.95 9.28 21.53
C SER A 596 -15.16 9.56 20.24
N LEU A 597 -13.86 9.88 20.33
CA LEU A 597 -12.99 10.10 19.17
C LEU A 597 -12.45 8.76 18.64
N SER A 598 -12.65 8.50 17.35
CA SER A 598 -12.16 7.29 16.68
C SER A 598 -10.81 7.50 15.98
N LEU A 599 -10.15 6.39 15.67
CA LEU A 599 -9.03 6.32 14.73
C LEU A 599 -9.50 5.54 13.50
N GLN A 600 -8.97 5.93 12.33
CA GLN A 600 -9.24 5.24 11.07
C GLN A 600 -8.33 4.02 10.93
N TYR A 601 -8.83 3.01 10.21
CA TYR A 601 -8.16 1.73 9.89
C TYR A 601 -7.87 0.82 11.08
N LYS A 602 -7.64 -0.47 10.78
CA LYS A 602 -7.23 -1.47 11.77
C LYS A 602 -5.85 -1.18 12.36
N VAL A 603 -4.93 -0.69 11.54
CA VAL A 603 -3.61 -0.20 11.94
C VAL A 603 -3.56 1.32 11.68
N PRO A 604 -3.65 2.16 12.72
CA PRO A 604 -3.59 3.60 12.58
C PRO A 604 -2.25 4.08 11.99
N ILE A 605 -2.31 5.13 11.17
CA ILE A 605 -1.15 5.71 10.49
C ILE A 605 -0.77 7.04 11.15
N LYS A 606 0.53 7.28 11.36
CA LYS A 606 1.07 8.56 11.84
C LYS A 606 1.43 9.43 10.64
N MET A 607 0.49 10.24 10.19
CA MET A 607 0.72 11.24 9.16
C MET A 607 1.48 12.44 9.75
N VAL A 608 2.55 12.88 9.09
CA VAL A 608 3.41 13.97 9.57
C VAL A 608 3.54 15.14 8.59
N ARG A 609 3.21 14.91 7.31
CA ARG A 609 3.23 15.93 6.25
C ARG A 609 2.12 15.66 5.24
N GLY A 610 1.74 16.66 4.45
CA GLY A 610 0.90 16.46 3.27
C GLY A 610 1.37 17.37 2.13
N ALA A 611 1.12 16.97 0.90
CA ALA A 611 1.45 17.75 -0.30
C ALA A 611 0.42 17.49 -1.38
N GLY A 612 -0.33 18.52 -1.79
CA GLY A 612 -1.38 18.38 -2.80
C GLY A 612 -2.42 17.32 -2.41
N GLN A 613 -2.53 16.26 -3.20
CA GLN A 613 -3.43 15.13 -2.98
C GLN A 613 -2.84 14.00 -2.12
N TYR A 614 -1.66 14.19 -1.53
CA TYR A 614 -0.98 13.17 -0.74
C TYR A 614 -0.88 13.54 0.73
N LEU A 615 -1.01 12.54 1.60
CA LEU A 615 -0.53 12.56 2.97
C LEU A 615 0.73 11.69 3.06
N MET A 616 1.68 12.06 3.91
CA MET A 616 2.94 11.35 4.09
C MET A 616 3.07 10.87 5.52
N ASP A 617 3.40 9.60 5.69
CA ASP A 617 3.76 9.05 7.00
C ASP A 617 5.18 9.42 7.42
N GLN A 618 5.54 9.06 8.65
CA GLN A 618 6.86 9.36 9.23
C GLN A 618 8.04 8.72 8.48
N TYR A 619 7.79 7.76 7.57
CA TYR A 619 8.82 7.09 6.78
C TYR A 619 8.91 7.64 5.35
N GLY A 620 8.11 8.66 5.03
CA GLY A 620 8.06 9.28 3.71
C GLY A 620 7.19 8.53 2.71
N ARG A 621 6.40 7.53 3.13
CA ARG A 621 5.45 6.88 2.25
C ARG A 621 4.32 7.84 1.94
N LYS A 622 4.07 8.07 0.65
CA LYS A 622 2.96 8.87 0.15
C LYS A 622 1.70 8.02 0.11
N TYR A 623 0.61 8.53 0.68
CA TYR A 623 -0.72 7.97 0.61
C TYR A 623 -1.60 8.89 -0.23
N LEU A 624 -2.16 8.38 -1.32
CA LEU A 624 -3.12 9.10 -2.16
C LEU A 624 -4.41 9.32 -1.38
N ASP A 625 -4.77 10.58 -1.18
CA ASP A 625 -5.91 10.98 -0.37
C ASP A 625 -7.18 11.08 -1.22
N THR A 626 -8.03 10.06 -1.12
CA THR A 626 -9.37 10.09 -1.75
C THR A 626 -10.49 10.47 -0.79
N VAL A 627 -10.16 10.90 0.44
CA VAL A 627 -11.15 11.04 1.53
C VAL A 627 -11.30 12.48 2.00
N ASN A 628 -10.25 13.30 2.01
CA ASN A 628 -10.31 14.62 2.66
C ASN A 628 -10.74 15.73 1.69
N ASN A 629 -12.02 16.06 1.71
CA ASN A 629 -12.56 17.25 1.05
C ASN A 629 -12.30 18.56 1.83
N VAL A 630 -11.71 18.47 3.04
CA VAL A 630 -11.34 19.61 3.88
C VAL A 630 -10.08 20.29 3.34
N ALA A 631 -9.05 19.53 2.98
CA ALA A 631 -7.88 20.01 2.25
C ALA A 631 -8.23 20.23 0.77
N HIS A 632 -9.24 21.06 0.53
CA HIS A 632 -9.92 21.28 -0.73
C HIS A 632 -8.96 21.58 -1.89
N VAL A 633 -8.11 22.60 -1.77
CA VAL A 633 -7.12 22.97 -2.80
C VAL A 633 -5.78 22.22 -2.64
N GLY A 634 -5.79 21.11 -1.88
CA GLY A 634 -4.61 20.31 -1.58
C GLY A 634 -3.98 20.62 -0.22
N HIS A 635 -3.31 19.62 0.32
CA HIS A 635 -2.49 19.71 1.52
C HIS A 635 -1.32 20.66 1.29
N GLU A 636 -1.03 21.48 2.30
CA GLU A 636 0.09 22.43 2.31
C GLU A 636 0.12 23.42 1.13
N HIS A 637 -1.02 23.73 0.52
CA HIS A 637 -1.06 24.61 -0.65
C HIS A 637 -0.36 25.96 -0.38
N PRO A 638 0.73 26.31 -1.09
CA PRO A 638 1.65 27.36 -0.66
C PRO A 638 0.98 28.74 -0.58
N ALA A 639 0.12 29.08 -1.55
CA ALA A 639 -0.59 30.36 -1.54
C ALA A 639 -1.52 30.55 -0.33
N VAL A 640 -2.08 29.45 0.21
CA VAL A 640 -2.99 29.49 1.37
C VAL A 640 -2.19 29.59 2.66
N VAL A 641 -1.10 28.82 2.76
CA VAL A 641 -0.18 28.85 3.91
C VAL A 641 0.43 30.24 4.06
N THR A 642 0.98 30.82 2.98
CA THR A 642 1.57 32.16 2.99
C THR A 642 0.54 33.23 3.40
N ALA A 643 -0.67 33.22 2.82
CA ALA A 643 -1.71 34.19 3.18
C ALA A 643 -2.08 34.16 4.67
N GLY A 644 -2.14 32.95 5.27
CA GLY A 644 -2.38 32.79 6.70
C GLY A 644 -1.23 33.30 7.56
N GLN A 645 0.01 32.94 7.22
CA GLN A 645 1.21 33.35 7.96
C GLN A 645 1.43 34.87 7.92
N GLU A 646 1.34 35.48 6.74
CA GLU A 646 1.52 36.92 6.55
C GLU A 646 0.48 37.72 7.35
N GLN A 647 -0.79 37.33 7.27
CA GLN A 647 -1.85 38.05 8.00
C GLN A 647 -1.71 37.87 9.52
N MET A 648 -1.31 36.68 9.98
CA MET A 648 -1.14 36.38 11.41
C MET A 648 0.02 37.16 12.04
N ALA A 649 1.05 37.50 11.24
CA ALA A 649 2.16 38.34 11.68
C ALA A 649 1.78 39.83 11.86
N LEU A 650 0.64 40.27 11.31
CA LEU A 650 0.20 41.66 11.38
C LEU A 650 -0.89 41.89 12.43
N ILE A 651 -2.07 41.29 12.24
CA ILE A 651 -3.23 41.45 13.12
C ILE A 651 -4.18 40.27 13.00
N ASN A 652 -4.69 39.82 14.14
CA ASN A 652 -5.77 38.85 14.23
C ASN A 652 -6.74 39.25 15.36
N THR A 653 -7.82 39.94 15.01
CA THR A 653 -8.80 40.49 15.95
C THR A 653 -10.23 40.21 15.49
N ASN A 654 -11.22 40.56 16.30
CA ASN A 654 -12.63 40.41 15.97
C ASN A 654 -13.13 41.49 14.98
N SER A 655 -14.27 41.23 14.35
CA SER A 655 -14.87 42.06 13.28
C SER A 655 -15.48 43.40 13.71
N ARG A 656 -15.41 43.78 14.99
CA ARG A 656 -15.84 45.13 15.44
C ARG A 656 -14.83 46.22 15.14
N TYR A 657 -13.59 45.85 14.85
CA TYR A 657 -12.57 46.75 14.31
C TYR A 657 -12.53 46.60 12.80
N LEU A 658 -12.36 47.71 12.08
CA LEU A 658 -12.31 47.69 10.63
C LEU A 658 -11.03 46.99 10.13
N HIS A 659 -11.18 46.11 9.15
CA HIS A 659 -10.09 45.54 8.37
C HIS A 659 -10.59 45.17 6.97
N GLU A 660 -9.72 45.20 5.96
CA GLU A 660 -10.13 45.02 4.57
C GLU A 660 -10.42 43.56 4.22
N ASN A 661 -9.77 42.60 4.89
CA ASN A 661 -9.85 41.18 4.55
C ASN A 661 -11.28 40.62 4.60
N ILE A 662 -12.14 41.11 5.50
CA ILE A 662 -13.55 40.65 5.58
C ILE A 662 -14.33 41.03 4.32
N ASN A 663 -14.06 42.24 3.78
CA ASN A 663 -14.67 42.70 2.53
C ASN A 663 -14.11 41.95 1.33
N GLU A 664 -12.81 41.62 1.34
CA GLU A 664 -12.19 40.83 0.28
C GLU A 664 -12.77 39.42 0.22
N LEU A 665 -12.87 38.71 1.35
CA LEU A 665 -13.54 37.40 1.39
C LEU A 665 -15.01 37.51 0.95
N ALA A 666 -15.71 38.56 1.39
CA ALA A 666 -17.11 38.77 1.00
C ALA A 666 -17.27 38.93 -0.52
N LYS A 667 -16.41 39.73 -1.17
CA LYS A 667 -16.42 39.89 -2.64
C LYS A 667 -16.18 38.57 -3.36
N GLU A 668 -15.14 37.82 -2.97
CA GLU A 668 -14.81 36.53 -3.58
C GLU A 668 -15.97 35.52 -3.45
N LEU A 669 -16.66 35.48 -2.30
CA LEU A 669 -17.83 34.63 -2.12
C LEU A 669 -19.03 35.08 -2.96
N LEU A 670 -19.35 36.38 -2.95
CA LEU A 670 -20.49 36.93 -3.67
C LEU A 670 -20.37 36.74 -5.19
N GLU A 671 -19.15 36.75 -5.75
CA GLU A 671 -18.91 36.43 -7.16
C GLU A 671 -19.36 35.01 -7.55
N THR A 672 -19.46 34.10 -6.58
CA THR A 672 -19.83 32.70 -6.81
C THR A 672 -21.31 32.40 -6.56
N LEU A 673 -22.04 33.34 -5.97
CA LEU A 673 -23.43 33.18 -5.53
C LEU A 673 -24.40 33.87 -6.49
N PRO A 674 -25.67 33.40 -6.60
CA PRO A 674 -26.74 34.15 -7.22
C PRO A 674 -26.94 35.54 -6.55
N PRO A 675 -27.35 36.58 -7.30
CA PRO A 675 -27.52 37.93 -6.76
C PRO A 675 -28.48 38.05 -5.57
N GLU A 676 -29.44 37.12 -5.47
CA GLU A 676 -30.40 37.04 -4.36
C GLU A 676 -29.71 36.73 -3.02
N LEU A 677 -28.61 35.98 -3.04
CA LEU A 677 -27.85 35.57 -1.85
C LEU A 677 -26.70 36.54 -1.59
N SER A 678 -27.04 37.75 -1.16
CA SER A 678 -26.12 38.91 -1.12
C SER A 678 -25.67 39.36 0.27
N VAL A 679 -26.15 38.72 1.35
CA VAL A 679 -25.74 39.05 2.73
C VAL A 679 -25.00 37.87 3.36
N LEU A 680 -23.80 38.15 3.88
CA LEU A 680 -22.89 37.14 4.44
C LEU A 680 -22.71 37.31 5.96
N HIS A 681 -22.75 36.20 6.69
CA HIS A 681 -22.35 36.10 8.09
C HIS A 681 -21.22 35.08 8.24
N PHE A 682 -20.10 35.47 8.84
CA PHE A 682 -18.96 34.58 9.03
C PHE A 682 -18.99 33.90 10.40
N VAL A 683 -18.65 32.61 10.42
CA VAL A 683 -18.60 31.73 11.60
C VAL A 683 -17.42 30.75 11.46
N ASN A 684 -17.23 29.86 12.42
CA ASN A 684 -15.99 29.06 12.54
C ASN A 684 -16.15 27.60 12.09
N SER A 685 -17.39 27.12 11.93
CA SER A 685 -17.65 25.75 11.51
C SER A 685 -19.00 25.62 10.78
N GLY A 686 -19.18 24.53 10.04
CA GLY A 686 -20.48 24.22 9.43
C GLY A 686 -21.59 24.05 10.47
N SER A 687 -21.28 23.57 11.67
CA SER A 687 -22.26 23.49 12.77
C SER A 687 -22.70 24.87 13.24
N GLU A 688 -21.78 25.83 13.39
CA GLU A 688 -22.16 27.21 13.70
C GLU A 688 -22.97 27.87 12.56
N ALA A 689 -22.66 27.53 11.30
CA ALA A 689 -23.41 28.04 10.15
C ALA A 689 -24.85 27.52 10.13
N ASN A 690 -25.06 26.22 10.32
CA ASN A 690 -26.38 25.62 10.40
C ASN A 690 -27.16 26.08 11.65
N GLU A 691 -26.50 26.21 12.80
CA GLU A 691 -27.11 26.76 14.01
C GLU A 691 -27.59 28.22 13.79
N LEU A 692 -26.75 29.06 13.17
CA LEU A 692 -27.12 30.43 12.83
C LEU A 692 -28.28 30.45 11.83
N ALA A 693 -28.25 29.62 10.80
CA ALA A 693 -29.33 29.53 9.82
C ALA A 693 -30.68 29.18 10.48
N ILE A 694 -30.71 28.19 11.39
CA ILE A 694 -31.93 27.83 12.14
C ILE A 694 -32.39 28.99 13.04
N ARG A 695 -31.45 29.72 13.64
CA ARG A 695 -31.79 30.92 14.42
C ARG A 695 -32.39 32.03 13.55
N MET A 696 -31.86 32.23 12.34
CA MET A 696 -32.38 33.19 11.36
C MET A 696 -33.78 32.80 10.89
N VAL A 697 -34.04 31.50 10.67
CA VAL A 697 -35.37 30.98 10.35
C VAL A 697 -36.38 31.41 11.40
N LYS A 698 -36.10 31.14 12.69
CA LYS A 698 -37.01 31.52 13.77
C LYS A 698 -37.28 33.01 13.83
N ALA A 699 -36.27 33.86 13.57
CA ALA A 699 -36.45 35.30 13.53
C ALA A 699 -37.28 35.75 12.32
N ALA A 700 -37.14 35.08 11.18
CA ALA A 700 -37.78 35.45 9.93
C ALA A 700 -39.22 34.95 9.79
N THR A 701 -39.54 33.78 10.34
CA THR A 701 -40.86 33.14 10.21
C THR A 701 -41.66 33.12 11.51
N GLY A 702 -41.00 33.19 12.67
CA GLY A 702 -41.63 32.97 13.99
C GLY A 702 -41.82 31.50 14.36
N GLU A 703 -41.56 30.58 13.43
CA GLU A 703 -41.81 29.15 13.57
C GLU A 703 -40.58 28.38 14.05
N ARG A 704 -40.79 27.16 14.55
CA ARG A 704 -39.73 26.28 15.08
C ARG A 704 -39.59 24.94 14.38
N ASP A 705 -40.62 24.54 13.64
CA ASP A 705 -40.66 23.20 13.04
C ASP A 705 -39.72 23.15 11.81
N ILE A 706 -38.80 22.20 11.81
CA ILE A 706 -37.80 22.00 10.74
C ILE A 706 -38.05 20.65 10.06
N ILE A 707 -38.05 20.66 8.73
CA ILE A 707 -38.08 19.44 7.92
C ILE A 707 -36.66 19.13 7.43
N ALA A 708 -36.18 17.91 7.67
CA ALA A 708 -34.86 17.43 7.26
C ALA A 708 -34.93 16.01 6.67
N SER A 709 -33.88 15.59 5.96
CA SER A 709 -33.82 14.27 5.34
C SER A 709 -33.36 13.19 6.32
N GLU A 710 -33.90 11.99 6.17
CA GLU A 710 -33.37 10.78 6.80
C GLU A 710 -31.90 10.58 6.43
N VAL A 711 -31.07 10.20 7.42
CA VAL A 711 -29.60 10.07 7.27
C VAL A 711 -28.86 11.39 6.94
N GLY A 712 -29.54 12.54 6.95
CA GLY A 712 -28.90 13.86 6.89
C GLY A 712 -28.02 14.15 8.10
N TYR A 713 -26.92 14.89 7.90
CA TYR A 713 -26.03 15.34 8.98
C TYR A 713 -25.62 16.81 8.82
N HIS A 714 -26.11 17.64 9.75
CA HIS A 714 -25.97 19.09 9.70
C HIS A 714 -25.07 19.67 10.79
N GLY A 715 -24.40 18.84 11.59
CA GLY A 715 -23.40 19.30 12.56
C GLY A 715 -23.51 18.68 13.94
N ASN A 716 -22.74 19.22 14.88
CA ASN A 716 -22.56 18.65 16.23
C ASN A 716 -23.03 19.55 17.39
N SER A 717 -23.54 20.76 17.11
CA SER A 717 -24.23 21.59 18.12
C SER A 717 -25.64 21.04 18.39
N ASN A 718 -26.29 21.48 19.47
CA ASN A 718 -27.56 20.88 19.90
C ASN A 718 -28.65 20.96 18.82
N MET A 719 -28.94 22.13 18.22
CA MET A 719 -29.97 22.19 17.17
C MET A 719 -29.56 21.42 15.92
N CYS A 720 -28.26 21.41 15.59
CA CYS A 720 -27.76 20.61 14.47
C CYS A 720 -27.94 19.11 14.69
N ILE A 721 -27.66 18.61 15.90
CA ILE A 721 -27.92 17.22 16.28
C ILE A 721 -29.41 16.93 16.21
N ASP A 722 -30.25 17.82 16.73
CA ASP A 722 -31.71 17.69 16.75
C ASP A 722 -32.35 17.55 15.36
N ILE A 723 -31.68 18.03 14.30
CA ILE A 723 -32.13 17.88 12.90
C ILE A 723 -31.34 16.86 12.08
N SER A 724 -30.38 16.15 12.70
CA SER A 724 -29.52 15.16 12.03
C SER A 724 -29.96 13.73 12.34
N SER A 725 -30.83 13.17 11.50
CA SER A 725 -31.28 11.77 11.62
C SER A 725 -30.12 10.78 11.71
N TYR A 726 -29.02 11.02 10.97
CA TYR A 726 -27.78 10.23 11.07
C TYR A 726 -27.23 10.08 12.49
N LYS A 727 -27.53 11.03 13.40
CA LYS A 727 -27.07 11.00 14.80
C LYS A 727 -28.14 10.52 15.75
N PHE A 728 -29.34 11.11 15.75
CA PHE A 728 -30.33 10.76 16.77
C PHE A 728 -31.04 9.41 16.54
N ASP A 729 -31.01 8.87 15.31
CA ASP A 729 -31.49 7.51 15.03
C ASP A 729 -30.37 6.46 15.22
N GLY A 730 -29.12 6.91 15.30
CA GLY A 730 -27.95 6.09 15.54
C GLY A 730 -27.75 5.70 17.01
N LYS A 731 -26.70 4.93 17.27
CA LYS A 731 -26.36 4.46 18.62
C LYS A 731 -26.15 5.62 19.59
N GLY A 732 -26.98 5.68 20.63
CA GLY A 732 -26.93 6.71 21.68
C GLY A 732 -27.89 7.88 21.48
N GLY A 733 -28.60 7.94 20.35
CA GLY A 733 -29.67 8.91 20.12
C GLY A 733 -31.01 8.53 20.76
N GLN A 734 -31.98 9.43 20.70
CA GLN A 734 -33.32 9.28 21.30
C GLN A 734 -34.46 9.47 20.28
N GLY A 735 -34.14 9.47 18.98
CA GLY A 735 -35.08 9.82 17.91
C GLY A 735 -35.28 11.33 17.75
N ALA A 736 -36.10 11.69 16.77
CA ALA A 736 -36.37 13.08 16.41
C ALA A 736 -37.08 13.86 17.54
N PRO A 737 -36.62 15.07 17.90
CA PRO A 737 -37.30 15.97 18.82
C PRO A 737 -38.66 16.47 18.30
N GLU A 738 -39.47 17.09 19.18
CA GLU A 738 -40.86 17.47 18.90
C GLU A 738 -41.07 18.35 17.66
N HIS A 739 -40.09 19.22 17.36
CA HIS A 739 -40.12 20.18 16.26
C HIS A 739 -39.28 19.74 15.05
N THR A 740 -38.72 18.53 15.05
CA THR A 740 -37.98 17.98 13.92
C THR A 740 -38.86 16.97 13.17
N HIS A 741 -38.93 17.11 11.85
CA HIS A 741 -39.73 16.23 11.00
C HIS A 741 -38.86 15.64 9.90
N ILE A 742 -38.82 14.32 9.83
CA ILE A 742 -37.95 13.60 8.90
C ILE A 742 -38.76 13.02 7.74
N PHE A 743 -38.33 13.31 6.51
CA PHE A 743 -38.82 12.62 5.31
C PHE A 743 -37.82 11.52 4.90
N PRO A 744 -38.30 10.41 4.29
CA PRO A 744 -37.43 9.29 3.90
C PRO A 744 -36.32 9.71 2.95
N LEU A 745 -35.17 9.03 3.01
CA LEU A 745 -34.01 9.30 2.16
C LEU A 745 -34.43 9.20 0.69
N PRO A 746 -34.25 10.25 -0.13
CA PRO A 746 -34.66 10.29 -1.52
C PRO A 746 -33.68 9.51 -2.41
N ASP A 747 -33.50 8.23 -2.13
CA ASP A 747 -32.60 7.34 -2.85
C ASP A 747 -33.40 6.53 -3.89
N ALA A 748 -33.02 6.66 -5.17
CA ALA A 748 -33.65 5.96 -6.28
C ALA A 748 -33.15 4.51 -6.44
N PHE A 749 -32.05 4.13 -5.77
CA PHE A 749 -31.49 2.78 -5.84
C PHE A 749 -32.10 1.86 -4.79
N ARG A 750 -31.86 2.12 -3.49
CA ARG A 750 -32.29 1.25 -2.38
C ARG A 750 -33.32 1.89 -1.45
N GLY A 751 -33.65 3.17 -1.64
CA GLY A 751 -34.64 3.92 -0.88
C GLY A 751 -36.10 3.45 -1.03
N LYS A 752 -37.02 4.20 -0.39
CA LYS A 752 -38.45 3.88 -0.30
C LYS A 752 -39.14 3.80 -1.67
N TYR A 753 -38.77 4.70 -2.59
CA TYR A 753 -39.23 4.72 -3.96
C TYR A 753 -38.04 4.59 -4.89
N ARG A 754 -38.05 3.58 -5.76
CA ARG A 754 -36.91 3.19 -6.59
C ARG A 754 -37.19 3.40 -8.08
N GLY A 755 -36.11 3.50 -8.85
CA GLY A 755 -36.11 3.70 -10.30
C GLY A 755 -36.33 5.16 -10.69
N ASP A 756 -36.62 5.36 -11.97
CA ASP A 756 -36.83 6.69 -12.55
C ASP A 756 -38.14 7.33 -12.06
N HIS A 757 -38.21 8.66 -12.16
CA HIS A 757 -39.42 9.45 -11.87
C HIS A 757 -39.95 9.28 -10.42
N THR A 758 -39.05 9.23 -9.45
CA THR A 758 -39.39 9.14 -8.01
C THR A 758 -39.56 10.50 -7.34
N ALA A 759 -39.24 11.60 -8.03
CA ALA A 759 -39.26 12.96 -7.49
C ALA A 759 -40.60 13.36 -6.86
N ASP A 760 -41.72 13.21 -7.59
CA ASP A 760 -43.05 13.58 -7.10
C ASP A 760 -43.43 12.79 -5.83
N LYS A 761 -43.02 11.52 -5.75
CA LYS A 761 -43.32 10.65 -4.61
C LYS A 761 -42.55 11.12 -3.37
N TYR A 762 -41.28 11.46 -3.52
CA TYR A 762 -40.46 11.99 -2.42
C TYR A 762 -40.87 13.42 -2.03
N ALA A 763 -41.21 14.29 -2.98
CA ALA A 763 -41.77 15.62 -2.68
C ALA A 763 -43.12 15.50 -1.93
N GLY A 764 -43.92 14.48 -2.27
CA GLY A 764 -45.11 14.10 -1.51
C GLY A 764 -44.81 13.69 -0.06
N GLU A 765 -43.64 13.10 0.24
CA GLU A 765 -43.24 12.83 1.63
C GLU A 765 -42.90 14.10 2.41
N VAL A 766 -42.31 15.10 1.76
CA VAL A 766 -42.10 16.44 2.36
C VAL A 766 -43.45 17.09 2.67
N LYS A 767 -44.39 17.04 1.72
CA LYS A 767 -45.77 17.53 1.92
C LYS A 767 -46.48 16.83 3.10
N LYS A 768 -46.30 15.52 3.25
CA LYS A 768 -46.85 14.78 4.41
C LYS A 768 -46.30 15.29 5.74
N GLN A 769 -45.01 15.67 5.81
CA GLN A 769 -44.47 16.25 7.05
C GLN A 769 -45.08 17.62 7.32
N LEU A 770 -45.23 18.46 6.28
CA LEU A 770 -45.93 19.74 6.40
C LEU A 770 -47.37 19.57 6.91
N GLU A 771 -48.14 18.64 6.35
CA GLU A 771 -49.51 18.34 6.79
C GLU A 771 -49.56 17.89 8.26
N LYS A 772 -48.57 17.11 8.74
CA LYS A 772 -48.47 16.73 10.15
C LYS A 772 -48.18 17.92 11.07
N ILE A 773 -47.35 18.87 10.63
CA ILE A 773 -47.06 20.10 11.38
C ILE A 773 -48.35 20.91 11.52
N GLN A 774 -49.07 21.11 10.41
CA GLN A 774 -50.31 21.88 10.37
C GLN A 774 -51.44 21.21 11.15
N ALA A 775 -51.52 19.88 11.17
CA ALA A 775 -52.48 19.14 11.99
C ALA A 775 -52.30 19.38 13.50
N LYS A 776 -51.12 19.84 13.95
CA LYS A 776 -50.86 20.27 15.33
C LYS A 776 -51.12 21.76 15.58
N GLY A 777 -51.66 22.48 14.58
CA GLY A 777 -51.87 23.93 14.65
C GLY A 777 -50.58 24.76 14.65
N ARG A 778 -49.48 24.19 14.15
CA ARG A 778 -48.17 24.85 13.97
C ARG A 778 -47.92 25.11 12.48
N ASN A 779 -46.86 25.83 12.14
CA ASN A 779 -46.43 25.98 10.75
C ASN A 779 -44.95 25.62 10.57
N VAL A 780 -44.52 25.36 9.33
CA VAL A 780 -43.12 25.02 9.03
C VAL A 780 -42.25 26.27 9.10
N GLY A 781 -41.13 26.18 9.81
CA GLY A 781 -40.10 27.22 9.82
C GLY A 781 -39.17 27.10 8.62
N ALA A 782 -38.60 25.91 8.41
CA ALA A 782 -37.73 25.67 7.26
C ALA A 782 -37.65 24.21 6.83
N PHE A 783 -37.16 24.05 5.60
CA PHE A 783 -36.64 22.80 5.05
C PHE A 783 -35.13 22.94 4.83
N ILE A 784 -34.36 21.98 5.32
CA ILE A 784 -32.90 21.93 5.17
C ILE A 784 -32.47 20.62 4.54
N ILE A 785 -31.56 20.70 3.55
CA ILE A 785 -31.02 19.52 2.88
C ILE A 785 -29.62 19.78 2.30
N GLU A 786 -28.82 18.71 2.22
CA GLU A 786 -27.62 18.66 1.38
C GLU A 786 -28.04 18.37 -0.09
N PRO A 787 -27.61 19.15 -1.10
CA PRO A 787 -27.96 18.91 -2.51
C PRO A 787 -27.52 17.55 -3.09
N ILE A 788 -26.52 16.93 -2.47
CA ILE A 788 -26.19 15.51 -2.55
C ILE A 788 -25.97 15.05 -1.10
N ILE A 789 -26.72 14.06 -0.64
CA ILE A 789 -26.71 13.66 0.77
C ILE A 789 -25.43 12.87 1.05
N SER A 790 -24.51 13.46 1.84
CA SER A 790 -23.19 12.89 2.07
C SER A 790 -23.25 11.61 2.90
N CYS A 791 -23.77 11.69 4.13
CA CYS A 791 -23.72 10.55 5.06
C CYS A 791 -24.61 9.38 4.62
N GLY A 792 -25.57 9.64 3.72
CA GLY A 792 -26.35 8.62 3.03
C GLY A 792 -25.55 7.79 2.03
N GLY A 793 -24.29 8.18 1.76
CA GLY A 793 -23.43 7.52 0.79
C GLY A 793 -23.45 8.21 -0.58
N GLN A 794 -23.37 9.55 -0.61
CA GLN A 794 -23.29 10.34 -1.85
C GLN A 794 -24.56 10.24 -2.71
N ILE A 795 -25.74 10.34 -2.09
CA ILE A 795 -27.04 10.18 -2.75
C ILE A 795 -27.38 11.41 -3.59
N GLU A 796 -27.47 11.22 -4.90
CA GLU A 796 -28.00 12.21 -5.83
C GLU A 796 -29.52 12.32 -5.65
N LEU A 797 -30.04 13.54 -5.47
CA LEU A 797 -31.47 13.74 -5.34
C LEU A 797 -32.17 13.48 -6.69
N PRO A 798 -33.38 12.88 -6.71
CA PRO A 798 -34.13 12.67 -7.95
C PRO A 798 -34.38 13.99 -8.69
N GLU A 799 -34.26 13.96 -10.01
CA GLU A 799 -34.45 15.15 -10.84
C GLU A 799 -35.82 15.80 -10.60
N GLY A 800 -35.83 17.10 -10.28
CA GLY A 800 -37.05 17.86 -9.98
C GLY A 800 -37.54 17.79 -8.52
N PHE A 801 -37.03 16.86 -7.69
CA PHE A 801 -37.44 16.73 -6.29
C PHE A 801 -37.23 18.03 -5.50
N LEU A 802 -36.02 18.59 -5.57
CA LEU A 802 -35.66 19.75 -4.74
C LEU A 802 -36.47 20.99 -5.11
N ASN A 803 -36.74 21.19 -6.40
CA ASN A 803 -37.59 22.26 -6.90
C ASN A 803 -39.01 22.18 -6.33
N GLN A 804 -39.63 21.00 -6.41
CA GLN A 804 -40.97 20.78 -5.86
C GLN A 804 -41.02 20.91 -4.34
N ALA A 805 -40.02 20.36 -3.63
CA ALA A 805 -39.93 20.48 -2.17
C ALA A 805 -39.84 21.95 -1.73
N TYR A 806 -39.01 22.76 -2.40
CA TYR A 806 -38.89 24.19 -2.10
C TYR A 806 -40.20 24.93 -2.37
N GLN A 807 -40.89 24.62 -3.47
CA GLN A 807 -42.20 25.21 -3.76
C GLN A 807 -43.21 24.90 -2.64
N ILE A 808 -43.33 23.63 -2.24
CA ILE A 808 -44.26 23.19 -1.16
C ILE A 808 -43.99 23.94 0.15
N VAL A 809 -42.71 24.10 0.52
CA VAL A 809 -42.31 24.75 1.77
C VAL A 809 -42.58 26.25 1.73
N ARG A 810 -42.27 26.92 0.61
CA ARG A 810 -42.48 28.36 0.44
C ARG A 810 -43.96 28.74 0.38
N GLU A 811 -44.80 27.93 -0.26
CA GLU A 811 -46.26 28.13 -0.27
C GLU A 811 -46.85 28.09 1.15
N ALA A 812 -46.21 27.38 2.07
CA ALA A 812 -46.58 27.36 3.50
C ALA A 812 -45.91 28.47 4.33
N GLY A 813 -45.06 29.32 3.74
CA GLY A 813 -44.35 30.40 4.42
C GLY A 813 -43.05 30.00 5.12
N GLY A 814 -42.54 28.79 4.89
CA GLY A 814 -41.24 28.34 5.39
C GLY A 814 -40.08 28.76 4.49
N LEU A 815 -38.86 28.73 5.04
CA LEU A 815 -37.61 29.00 4.31
C LEU A 815 -36.93 27.72 3.80
N CYS A 816 -36.14 27.85 2.75
CA CYS A 816 -35.36 26.76 2.16
C CYS A 816 -33.86 26.98 2.42
N ILE A 817 -33.20 26.00 3.03
CA ILE A 817 -31.77 26.04 3.38
C ILE A 817 -31.01 24.98 2.56
N SER A 818 -29.97 25.41 1.85
CA SER A 818 -28.99 24.49 1.23
C SER A 818 -27.76 24.34 2.12
N ASP A 819 -27.50 23.12 2.59
CA ASP A 819 -26.26 22.77 3.28
C ASP A 819 -25.17 22.43 2.24
N GLU A 820 -24.27 23.41 2.00
CA GLU A 820 -23.19 23.32 1.01
C GLU A 820 -21.86 22.88 1.63
N VAL A 821 -21.84 22.47 2.91
CA VAL A 821 -20.61 22.16 3.65
C VAL A 821 -19.82 21.02 2.98
N GLN A 822 -20.48 20.06 2.32
CA GLN A 822 -19.81 18.95 1.64
C GLN A 822 -19.60 19.17 0.14
N VAL A 823 -20.55 19.86 -0.50
CA VAL A 823 -20.75 19.84 -1.96
C VAL A 823 -20.43 21.16 -2.65
N GLY A 824 -20.18 22.23 -1.89
CA GLY A 824 -19.87 23.55 -2.44
C GLY A 824 -18.44 23.73 -2.95
N CYS A 825 -18.09 24.99 -3.22
CA CYS A 825 -16.75 25.43 -3.66
C CYS A 825 -16.25 24.77 -4.97
N GLY A 826 -17.13 24.49 -5.94
CA GLY A 826 -16.74 23.94 -7.24
C GLY A 826 -16.51 22.42 -7.26
N ARG A 827 -16.75 21.73 -6.14
CA ARG A 827 -16.59 20.28 -5.99
C ARG A 827 -17.39 19.45 -7.00
N MET A 828 -18.59 19.91 -7.34
CA MET A 828 -19.48 19.23 -8.29
C MET A 828 -18.99 19.30 -9.74
N GLY A 829 -18.03 20.18 -10.04
CA GLY A 829 -17.52 20.43 -11.38
C GLY A 829 -18.49 21.24 -12.25
N LYS A 830 -19.68 20.70 -12.52
CA LYS A 830 -20.71 21.36 -13.35
C LYS A 830 -21.17 22.70 -12.77
N THR A 831 -21.18 22.81 -11.45
CA THR A 831 -21.65 23.99 -10.72
C THR A 831 -20.70 24.33 -9.59
N PHE A 832 -20.75 25.59 -9.13
CA PHE A 832 -19.94 26.02 -7.99
C PHE A 832 -20.57 25.60 -6.67
N TRP A 833 -21.90 25.67 -6.58
CA TRP A 833 -22.70 25.21 -5.44
C TRP A 833 -23.60 24.03 -5.87
N GLY A 834 -23.83 23.09 -4.94
CA GLY A 834 -24.63 21.89 -5.18
C GLY A 834 -26.09 22.20 -5.53
N PHE A 835 -26.70 23.20 -4.90
CA PHE A 835 -28.10 23.57 -5.20
C PHE A 835 -28.32 23.96 -6.67
N GLN A 836 -27.29 24.46 -7.34
CA GLN A 836 -27.36 24.87 -8.75
C GLN A 836 -27.57 23.68 -9.69
N LEU A 837 -27.19 22.46 -9.28
CA LEU A 837 -27.49 21.23 -10.04
C LEU A 837 -29.00 21.02 -10.24
N HIS A 838 -29.79 21.57 -9.33
CA HIS A 838 -31.25 21.41 -9.28
C HIS A 838 -32.00 22.64 -9.80
N ASN A 839 -31.30 23.64 -10.34
CA ASN A 839 -31.89 24.90 -10.83
C ASN A 839 -32.79 25.61 -9.80
N VAL A 840 -32.41 25.57 -8.53
CA VAL A 840 -33.12 26.28 -7.44
C VAL A 840 -32.23 27.37 -6.85
N ILE A 841 -32.84 28.34 -6.17
CA ILE A 841 -32.13 29.34 -5.35
C ILE A 841 -32.72 29.21 -3.93
N PRO A 842 -31.93 28.81 -2.91
CA PRO A 842 -32.40 28.75 -1.52
C PRO A 842 -32.51 30.15 -0.90
N ASP A 843 -33.12 30.24 0.28
CA ASP A 843 -33.20 31.49 1.05
C ASP A 843 -31.94 31.68 1.93
N ILE A 844 -31.32 30.56 2.33
CA ILE A 844 -30.09 30.51 3.13
C ILE A 844 -29.17 29.41 2.57
N VAL A 845 -27.87 29.68 2.52
CA VAL A 845 -26.81 28.72 2.19
C VAL A 845 -25.82 28.67 3.34
N THR A 846 -25.47 27.46 3.79
CA THR A 846 -24.44 27.26 4.83
C THR A 846 -23.18 26.65 4.22
N ILE A 847 -22.03 27.25 4.54
CA ILE A 847 -20.74 26.97 3.91
C ILE A 847 -19.74 26.66 5.04
N GLY A 848 -18.85 25.68 4.85
CA GLY A 848 -17.86 25.29 5.84
C GLY A 848 -16.66 24.60 5.20
N LYS A 849 -16.18 23.50 5.83
CA LYS A 849 -15.13 22.56 5.36
C LYS A 849 -14.17 23.13 4.29
N PRO A 850 -14.48 23.09 2.97
CA PRO A 850 -13.53 23.50 1.94
C PRO A 850 -13.11 24.97 2.00
N LEU A 851 -13.96 25.87 2.52
CA LEU A 851 -13.74 27.31 2.50
C LEU A 851 -12.43 27.74 3.18
N GLY A 852 -11.99 27.01 4.22
CA GLY A 852 -10.76 27.30 4.95
C GLY A 852 -9.56 26.42 4.59
N ASN A 853 -9.70 25.47 3.64
CA ASN A 853 -8.69 24.44 3.36
C ASN A 853 -8.15 23.72 4.63
N GLY A 854 -9.00 23.53 5.64
CA GLY A 854 -8.63 22.99 6.97
C GLY A 854 -8.59 24.01 8.11
N HIS A 855 -8.47 25.30 7.83
CA HIS A 855 -8.63 26.35 8.84
C HIS A 855 -10.11 26.45 9.28
N PRO A 856 -10.42 26.64 10.59
CA PRO A 856 -11.78 26.86 11.06
C PRO A 856 -12.39 28.13 10.47
N LEU A 857 -13.21 27.96 9.43
CA LEU A 857 -13.92 29.03 8.73
C LEU A 857 -15.18 28.48 8.09
N ALA A 858 -16.26 29.24 8.21
CA ALA A 858 -17.55 28.95 7.65
C ALA A 858 -18.32 30.26 7.38
N ALA A 859 -19.37 30.17 6.58
CA ALA A 859 -20.21 31.32 6.25
C ALA A 859 -21.67 30.91 6.12
N VAL A 860 -22.55 31.87 6.37
CA VAL A 860 -23.97 31.80 6.00
C VAL A 860 -24.22 32.89 4.97
N ALA A 861 -24.65 32.51 3.78
CA ALA A 861 -25.14 33.45 2.77
C ALA A 861 -26.66 33.41 2.77
N CYS A 862 -27.33 34.55 2.71
CA CYS A 862 -28.78 34.60 2.73
C CYS A 862 -29.32 35.79 1.94
N THR A 863 -30.64 35.79 1.74
CA THR A 863 -31.33 36.92 1.12
C THR A 863 -31.34 38.15 2.05
N PRO A 864 -31.40 39.37 1.50
CA PRO A 864 -31.55 40.59 2.30
C PRO A 864 -32.76 40.53 3.24
N GLU A 865 -33.89 39.97 2.80
CA GLU A 865 -35.09 39.84 3.63
C GLU A 865 -34.83 39.02 4.90
N VAL A 866 -34.14 37.88 4.79
CA VAL A 866 -33.82 37.02 5.93
C VAL A 866 -32.86 37.73 6.88
N ALA A 867 -31.83 38.41 6.34
CA ALA A 867 -30.88 39.17 7.13
C ALA A 867 -31.53 40.34 7.90
N GLU A 868 -32.40 41.11 7.24
CA GLU A 868 -33.12 42.25 7.83
C GLU A 868 -34.06 41.79 8.96
N LYS A 869 -34.79 40.69 8.77
CA LYS A 869 -35.63 40.12 9.83
C LYS A 869 -34.82 39.57 11.01
N PHE A 870 -33.62 39.04 10.75
CA PHE A 870 -32.71 38.62 11.81
C PHE A 870 -32.14 39.81 12.60
N ALA A 871 -31.91 40.95 11.95
CA ALA A 871 -31.46 42.21 12.55
C ALA A 871 -32.56 42.94 13.36
N ASN A 872 -33.26 42.21 14.23
CA ASN A 872 -34.41 42.68 15.02
C ASN A 872 -34.05 43.52 16.27
N GLY A 873 -32.84 44.07 16.32
CA GLY A 873 -32.31 44.85 17.45
C GLY A 873 -31.48 44.03 18.46
N MET A 874 -31.54 42.70 18.42
CA MET A 874 -30.61 41.85 19.18
C MET A 874 -29.27 41.77 18.45
N GLU A 875 -28.20 42.27 19.08
CA GLU A 875 -26.85 42.19 18.52
C GLU A 875 -26.43 40.72 18.32
N TYR A 876 -26.00 40.39 17.11
CA TYR A 876 -25.31 39.13 16.81
C TYR A 876 -23.82 39.40 16.66
N PHE A 877 -23.01 38.66 17.42
CA PHE A 877 -21.56 38.77 17.38
C PHE A 877 -20.93 37.38 17.55
N ASN A 878 -20.03 37.03 16.63
CA ASN A 878 -19.15 35.87 16.74
C ASN A 878 -17.71 36.38 16.88
N THR A 879 -17.03 36.02 17.97
CA THR A 879 -15.72 36.61 18.31
C THR A 879 -14.65 36.33 17.26
N PHE A 880 -14.66 35.12 16.68
CA PHE A 880 -13.69 34.70 15.67
C PHE A 880 -14.27 34.76 14.24
N GLY A 881 -15.60 34.80 14.11
CA GLY A 881 -16.28 34.94 12.83
C GLY A 881 -15.85 36.21 12.10
N GLY A 882 -15.19 36.04 10.95
CA GLY A 882 -14.72 37.12 10.11
C GLY A 882 -13.43 37.78 10.59
N ASN A 883 -12.61 37.12 11.41
CA ASN A 883 -11.29 37.65 11.78
C ASN A 883 -10.35 37.78 10.54
N PRO A 884 -9.35 38.68 10.57
CA PRO A 884 -8.47 38.93 9.43
C PRO A 884 -7.79 37.69 8.85
N VAL A 885 -7.28 36.79 9.71
CA VAL A 885 -6.52 35.60 9.28
C VAL A 885 -7.41 34.61 8.55
N SER A 886 -8.56 34.26 9.13
CA SER A 886 -9.51 33.37 8.46
C SER A 886 -10.01 33.98 7.15
N CYS A 887 -10.28 35.29 7.12
CA CYS A 887 -10.67 35.97 5.88
C CYS A 887 -9.59 35.92 4.79
N ALA A 888 -8.32 36.13 5.15
CA ALA A 888 -7.20 36.02 4.21
C ALA A 888 -7.08 34.60 3.63
N ILE A 889 -7.19 33.58 4.49
CA ILE A 889 -7.16 32.16 4.10
C ILE A 889 -8.32 31.85 3.15
N GLY A 890 -9.56 32.20 3.52
CA GLY A 890 -10.73 31.90 2.69
C GLY A 890 -10.67 32.58 1.32
N ALA A 891 -10.22 33.83 1.26
CA ALA A 891 -10.05 34.54 -0.01
C ALA A 891 -8.97 33.87 -0.87
N ALA A 892 -7.84 33.47 -0.27
CA ALA A 892 -6.78 32.74 -0.96
C ALA A 892 -7.28 31.40 -1.53
N VAL A 893 -8.10 30.65 -0.78
CA VAL A 893 -8.72 29.41 -1.25
C VAL A 893 -9.56 29.64 -2.50
N LEU A 894 -10.52 30.58 -2.46
CA LEU A 894 -11.40 30.86 -3.61
C LEU A 894 -10.62 31.34 -4.84
N ARG A 895 -9.60 32.18 -4.63
CA ARG A 895 -8.68 32.61 -5.68
C ARG A 895 -7.91 31.46 -6.31
N VAL A 896 -7.45 30.50 -5.51
CA VAL A 896 -6.77 29.29 -6.01
C VAL A 896 -7.73 28.45 -6.85
N VAL A 897 -8.95 28.20 -6.36
CA VAL A 897 -10.00 27.48 -7.12
C VAL A 897 -10.20 28.10 -8.51
N LYS A 898 -10.32 29.43 -8.58
CA LYS A 898 -10.50 30.20 -9.82
C LYS A 898 -9.25 30.17 -10.71
N ARG A 899 -8.08 30.50 -10.16
CA ARG A 899 -6.81 30.64 -10.91
C ARG A 899 -6.34 29.32 -11.51
N GLU A 900 -6.44 28.23 -10.75
CA GLU A 900 -5.98 26.90 -11.14
C GLU A 900 -7.09 26.08 -11.81
N LYS A 901 -8.25 26.68 -12.04
CA LYS A 901 -9.41 26.08 -12.73
C LYS A 901 -9.85 24.76 -12.09
N LEU A 902 -9.84 24.71 -10.76
CA LEU A 902 -10.04 23.46 -10.04
C LEU A 902 -11.49 22.93 -10.12
N GLN A 903 -12.48 23.81 -10.36
CA GLN A 903 -13.83 23.39 -10.73
C GLN A 903 -13.85 22.64 -12.09
N GLU A 904 -13.14 23.15 -13.09
CA GLU A 904 -13.01 22.49 -14.40
C GLU A 904 -12.26 21.15 -14.26
N ASN A 905 -11.24 21.10 -13.40
CA ASN A 905 -10.56 19.85 -13.06
C ASN A 905 -11.52 18.84 -12.42
N ALA A 906 -12.31 19.26 -11.43
CA ALA A 906 -13.29 18.41 -10.77
C ALA A 906 -14.34 17.85 -11.73
N LEU A 907 -14.74 18.63 -12.74
CA LEU A 907 -15.61 18.17 -13.83
C LEU A 907 -14.93 17.08 -14.65
N LYS A 908 -13.77 17.38 -15.25
CA LYS A 908 -13.09 16.47 -16.18
C LYS A 908 -12.64 15.17 -15.52
N VAL A 909 -11.96 15.27 -14.39
CA VAL A 909 -11.42 14.10 -13.67
C VAL A 909 -12.54 13.33 -12.99
N GLY A 910 -13.56 14.02 -12.45
CA GLY A 910 -14.72 13.39 -11.84
C GLY A 910 -15.57 12.59 -12.84
N GLU A 911 -15.81 13.14 -14.04
CA GLU A 911 -16.53 12.43 -15.10
C GLU A 911 -15.74 11.22 -15.61
N PHE A 912 -14.43 11.38 -15.83
CA PHE A 912 -13.55 10.26 -16.18
C PHE A 912 -13.62 9.15 -15.11
N LEU A 913 -13.42 9.50 -13.84
CA LEU A 913 -13.44 8.52 -12.76
C LEU A 913 -14.81 7.84 -12.63
N LYS A 914 -15.92 8.59 -12.70
CA LYS A 914 -17.27 8.00 -12.62
C LYS A 914 -17.51 7.00 -13.76
N GLU A 915 -17.01 7.26 -14.96
CA GLU A 915 -17.11 6.32 -16.09
C GLU A 915 -16.29 5.05 -15.85
N GLU A 916 -15.04 5.17 -15.40
CA GLU A 916 -14.21 4.01 -15.06
C GLU A 916 -14.82 3.17 -13.93
N LEU A 917 -15.44 3.81 -12.92
CA LEU A 917 -16.14 3.11 -11.85
C LEU A 917 -17.37 2.34 -12.37
N ARG A 918 -18.08 2.87 -13.39
CA ARG A 918 -19.18 2.15 -14.05
C ARG A 918 -18.68 0.97 -14.86
N GLN A 919 -17.54 1.09 -15.51
CA GLN A 919 -16.89 -0.04 -16.19
C GLN A 919 -16.50 -1.13 -15.18
N LEU A 920 -15.95 -0.75 -14.02
CA LEU A 920 -15.70 -1.68 -12.92
C LEU A 920 -16.98 -2.32 -12.40
N ALA A 921 -18.09 -1.59 -12.32
CA ALA A 921 -19.38 -2.17 -11.91
C ALA A 921 -19.90 -3.21 -12.89
N ALA A 922 -19.62 -3.05 -14.19
CA ALA A 922 -19.93 -4.06 -15.20
C ALA A 922 -19.03 -5.30 -15.10
N GLU A 923 -17.78 -5.13 -14.66
CA GLU A 923 -16.81 -6.21 -14.44
C GLU A 923 -17.07 -6.96 -13.12
N PHE A 924 -17.48 -6.24 -12.07
CA PHE A 924 -17.67 -6.76 -10.71
C PHE A 924 -19.09 -6.47 -10.20
N PRO A 925 -20.03 -7.43 -10.32
CA PRO A 925 -21.43 -7.26 -9.93
C PRO A 925 -21.68 -6.96 -8.44
N ILE A 926 -20.66 -7.13 -7.58
CA ILE A 926 -20.69 -6.69 -6.19
C ILE A 926 -20.92 -5.17 -6.06
N ILE A 927 -20.55 -4.38 -7.08
CA ILE A 927 -20.87 -2.96 -7.16
C ILE A 927 -22.30 -2.81 -7.68
N GLY A 928 -23.22 -2.45 -6.78
CA GLY A 928 -24.63 -2.26 -7.15
C GLY A 928 -24.93 -0.89 -7.76
N ASP A 929 -24.23 0.14 -7.32
CA ASP A 929 -24.47 1.51 -7.77
C ASP A 929 -23.22 2.39 -7.72
N VAL A 930 -23.11 3.30 -8.69
CA VAL A 930 -22.05 4.31 -8.82
C VAL A 930 -22.69 5.68 -8.91
N ARG A 931 -22.46 6.52 -7.90
CA ARG A 931 -23.23 7.76 -7.67
C ARG A 931 -22.36 8.94 -7.30
N GLY A 932 -22.97 10.13 -7.34
CA GLY A 932 -22.35 11.41 -7.03
C GLY A 932 -21.93 12.20 -8.28
N GLN A 933 -21.40 13.41 -8.10
CA GLN A 933 -21.02 14.31 -9.20
C GLN A 933 -19.64 14.94 -8.94
N GLY A 934 -18.93 15.26 -10.02
CA GLY A 934 -17.57 15.81 -9.93
C GLY A 934 -16.64 14.92 -9.11
N LEU A 935 -15.85 15.51 -8.22
CA LEU A 935 -14.98 14.77 -7.31
C LEU A 935 -15.65 14.50 -5.95
N PHE A 936 -16.93 14.11 -5.97
CA PHE A 936 -17.72 13.68 -4.82
C PHE A 936 -18.55 12.45 -5.23
N LEU A 937 -17.89 11.29 -5.22
CA LEU A 937 -18.43 10.04 -5.76
C LEU A 937 -18.56 8.98 -4.65
N GLY A 938 -19.40 7.97 -4.90
CA GLY A 938 -19.58 6.81 -4.03
C GLY A 938 -19.83 5.54 -4.84
N ILE A 939 -19.41 4.40 -4.28
CA ILE A 939 -19.63 3.07 -4.82
C ILE A 939 -20.32 2.23 -3.75
N GLU A 940 -21.53 1.74 -4.01
CA GLU A 940 -22.26 0.88 -3.06
C GLU A 940 -22.03 -0.59 -3.36
N LEU A 941 -21.60 -1.34 -2.33
CA LEU A 941 -21.45 -2.79 -2.44
C LEU A 941 -22.69 -3.51 -1.92
N VAL A 942 -23.24 -4.39 -2.75
CA VAL A 942 -24.44 -5.19 -2.44
C VAL A 942 -24.38 -6.59 -3.05
N THR A 943 -25.19 -7.51 -2.53
CA THR A 943 -25.47 -8.79 -3.18
C THR A 943 -26.35 -8.61 -4.42
N ALA A 944 -26.51 -9.66 -5.22
CA ALA A 944 -27.46 -9.68 -6.34
C ALA A 944 -28.93 -9.37 -5.93
N ASN A 945 -29.27 -9.57 -4.65
CA ASN A 945 -30.59 -9.24 -4.08
C ASN A 945 -30.64 -7.83 -3.46
N MET A 946 -29.61 -6.99 -3.67
CA MET A 946 -29.43 -5.66 -3.10
C MET A 946 -29.26 -5.63 -1.57
N GLU A 947 -28.77 -6.70 -0.95
CA GLU A 947 -28.42 -6.71 0.47
C GLU A 947 -27.05 -6.02 0.67
N PRO A 948 -26.89 -5.12 1.65
CA PRO A 948 -25.66 -4.33 1.84
C PRO A 948 -24.48 -5.18 2.34
N LEU A 949 -23.27 -4.87 1.84
CA LEU A 949 -22.04 -5.63 2.11
C LEU A 949 -20.99 -4.84 2.89
N GLY A 950 -21.30 -4.49 4.15
CA GLY A 950 -20.41 -3.66 4.99
C GLY A 950 -19.04 -4.29 5.30
N GLU A 951 -18.95 -5.62 5.43
CA GLU A 951 -17.68 -6.32 5.70
C GLU A 951 -16.73 -6.27 4.50
N GLN A 952 -17.26 -6.46 3.28
CA GLN A 952 -16.52 -6.34 2.03
C GLN A 952 -16.05 -4.89 1.80
N THR A 953 -16.88 -3.90 2.16
CA THR A 953 -16.48 -2.50 2.06
C THR A 953 -15.37 -2.14 3.06
N ASP A 954 -15.40 -2.65 4.30
CA ASP A 954 -14.28 -2.50 5.26
C ASP A 954 -13.01 -3.18 4.77
N TYR A 955 -13.14 -4.40 4.23
CA TYR A 955 -12.03 -5.14 3.63
C TYR A 955 -11.38 -4.34 2.51
N LEU A 956 -12.18 -3.89 1.53
CA LEU A 956 -11.71 -3.08 0.40
C LEU A 956 -11.00 -1.81 0.88
N ALA A 957 -11.54 -1.08 1.85
CA ALA A 957 -10.92 0.13 2.37
C ALA A 957 -9.54 -0.12 3.02
N ASN A 958 -9.39 -1.19 3.81
CA ASN A 958 -8.11 -1.53 4.44
C ASN A 958 -7.10 -2.05 3.41
N ARG A 959 -7.54 -2.84 2.42
CA ARG A 959 -6.69 -3.33 1.33
C ARG A 959 -6.18 -2.21 0.44
N MET A 960 -7.01 -1.22 0.09
CA MET A 960 -6.58 -0.03 -0.66
C MET A 960 -5.51 0.75 0.11
N LYS A 961 -5.65 0.89 1.43
CA LYS A 961 -4.64 1.52 2.30
C LYS A 961 -3.31 0.76 2.27
N ASP A 962 -3.32 -0.57 2.20
CA ASP A 962 -2.08 -1.35 2.06
C ASP A 962 -1.33 -1.04 0.76
N HIS A 963 -2.02 -0.56 -0.28
CA HIS A 963 -1.44 -0.07 -1.54
C HIS A 963 -1.17 1.44 -1.56
N GLY A 964 -1.30 2.13 -0.42
CA GLY A 964 -1.04 3.57 -0.31
C GLY A 964 -2.20 4.44 -0.78
N ILE A 965 -3.44 3.94 -0.82
CA ILE A 965 -4.62 4.71 -1.21
C ILE A 965 -5.60 4.78 -0.04
N LEU A 966 -5.86 5.98 0.45
CA LEU A 966 -6.79 6.18 1.56
C LEU A 966 -8.22 6.10 1.06
N MET A 967 -9.05 5.27 1.71
CA MET A 967 -10.48 5.14 1.44
C MET A 967 -11.25 5.21 2.76
N SER A 968 -12.55 5.46 2.70
CA SER A 968 -13.41 5.49 3.88
C SER A 968 -14.84 5.11 3.50
N THR A 969 -15.63 4.68 4.47
CA THR A 969 -17.00 4.23 4.28
C THR A 969 -18.01 5.29 4.72
N ASP A 970 -19.18 5.30 4.09
CA ASP A 970 -20.39 6.07 4.41
C ASP A 970 -21.63 5.16 4.26
N GLY A 971 -22.83 5.73 4.40
CA GLY A 971 -24.09 5.01 4.34
C GLY A 971 -24.51 4.43 5.70
N PRO A 972 -25.83 4.23 5.92
CA PRO A 972 -26.34 3.68 7.18
C PRO A 972 -25.88 2.24 7.42
N ASP A 973 -25.61 1.48 6.35
CA ASP A 973 -25.17 0.08 6.41
C ASP A 973 -23.66 -0.10 6.25
N HIS A 974 -22.89 1.01 6.24
CA HIS A 974 -21.42 1.00 6.07
C HIS A 974 -20.91 0.32 4.80
N ASN A 975 -21.74 0.19 3.77
CA ASN A 975 -21.43 -0.52 2.52
C ASN A 975 -21.09 0.41 1.34
N VAL A 976 -20.99 1.72 1.55
CA VAL A 976 -20.64 2.69 0.51
C VAL A 976 -19.21 3.16 0.68
N LEU A 977 -18.36 2.95 -0.32
CA LEU A 977 -17.02 3.49 -0.37
C LEU A 977 -17.08 4.92 -0.91
N LYS A 978 -16.65 5.92 -0.13
CA LYS A 978 -16.72 7.33 -0.53
C LYS A 978 -15.40 7.81 -1.15
N ILE A 979 -15.52 8.64 -2.18
CA ILE A 979 -14.42 9.20 -2.94
C ILE A 979 -14.63 10.72 -3.04
N LYS A 980 -13.93 11.46 -2.19
CA LYS A 980 -13.95 12.93 -2.12
C LYS A 980 -12.54 13.52 -1.91
N PRO A 981 -11.60 13.29 -2.85
CA PRO A 981 -10.21 13.75 -2.74
C PRO A 981 -10.10 15.28 -2.65
N PRO A 982 -8.94 15.88 -2.35
CA PRO A 982 -8.65 17.27 -2.73
C PRO A 982 -9.02 17.56 -4.20
N ILE A 983 -9.55 18.74 -4.56
CA ILE A 983 -9.95 19.02 -5.97
C ILE A 983 -8.77 19.22 -6.93
N VAL A 984 -7.53 19.18 -6.42
CA VAL A 984 -6.28 19.11 -7.21
C VAL A 984 -5.98 17.69 -7.72
N PHE A 985 -6.80 16.69 -7.36
CA PHE A 985 -6.67 15.31 -7.81
C PHE A 985 -6.61 15.20 -9.34
N THR A 986 -5.60 14.50 -9.86
CA THR A 986 -5.34 14.44 -11.30
C THR A 986 -5.96 13.20 -11.95
N LYS A 987 -5.94 13.15 -13.29
CA LYS A 987 -6.37 11.97 -14.04
C LYS A 987 -5.50 10.76 -13.74
N GLU A 988 -4.18 10.94 -13.63
CA GLU A 988 -3.23 9.87 -13.30
C GLU A 988 -3.53 9.27 -11.92
N ASN A 989 -3.98 10.10 -10.97
CA ASN A 989 -4.45 9.61 -9.66
C ASN A 989 -5.73 8.79 -9.77
N ALA A 990 -6.66 9.18 -10.65
CA ALA A 990 -7.87 8.41 -10.92
C ALA A 990 -7.53 7.06 -11.58
N GLU A 991 -6.60 7.04 -12.52
CA GLU A 991 -6.10 5.82 -13.16
C GLU A 991 -5.45 4.88 -12.13
N GLU A 992 -4.59 5.41 -11.25
CA GLU A 992 -3.99 4.65 -10.16
C GLU A 992 -5.06 4.06 -9.22
N LEU A 993 -6.06 4.84 -8.82
CA LEU A 993 -7.19 4.39 -8.01
C LEU A 993 -7.94 3.22 -8.67
N VAL A 994 -8.28 3.33 -9.95
CA VAL A 994 -9.03 2.30 -10.71
C VAL A 994 -8.23 1.00 -10.82
N VAL A 995 -6.91 1.08 -11.04
CA VAL A 995 -6.03 -0.10 -11.12
C VAL A 995 -6.09 -0.91 -9.82
N TYR A 996 -5.97 -0.27 -8.66
CA TYR A 996 -5.98 -0.99 -7.38
C TYR A 996 -7.38 -1.41 -6.94
N LEU A 997 -8.44 -0.65 -7.29
CA LEU A 997 -9.82 -1.11 -7.11
C LEU A 997 -10.06 -2.42 -7.87
N ARG A 998 -9.71 -2.48 -9.17
CA ARG A 998 -9.84 -3.71 -9.97
C ARG A 998 -9.08 -4.88 -9.34
N LYS A 999 -7.83 -4.63 -8.92
CA LYS A 999 -6.99 -5.66 -8.29
C LYS A 999 -7.65 -6.25 -7.04
N ILE A 1000 -8.19 -5.42 -6.15
CA ILE A 1000 -8.76 -5.88 -4.88
C ILE A 1000 -10.17 -6.44 -5.06
N LEU A 1001 -10.97 -5.90 -5.99
CA LEU A 1001 -12.27 -6.47 -6.33
C LEU A 1001 -12.16 -7.90 -6.88
N ALA A 1002 -11.04 -8.25 -7.50
CA ALA A 1002 -10.75 -9.61 -7.96
C ALA A 1002 -10.29 -10.59 -6.85
N GLU A 1003 -10.08 -10.13 -5.62
CA GLU A 1003 -9.69 -10.99 -4.48
C GLU A 1003 -10.86 -11.91 -4.06
N ASP A 1004 -10.57 -13.13 -3.62
CA ASP A 1004 -11.56 -14.20 -3.39
C ASP A 1004 -12.65 -13.78 -2.40
N PHE A 1005 -12.32 -13.01 -1.37
CA PHE A 1005 -13.28 -12.51 -0.39
C PHE A 1005 -14.32 -11.53 -0.99
N MET A 1006 -13.98 -10.91 -2.12
CA MET A 1006 -14.85 -9.98 -2.86
C MET A 1006 -15.70 -10.69 -3.92
N GLN A 1007 -15.44 -11.97 -4.20
CA GLN A 1007 -16.18 -12.77 -5.17
C GLN A 1007 -17.34 -13.47 -4.44
N LEU A 1008 -18.58 -13.08 -4.76
CA LEU A 1008 -19.81 -13.59 -4.13
C LEU A 1008 -20.60 -14.55 -5.01
#